data_AF-A0AAV4CCV4-F1
#
_entry.id   AF-A0AAV4CCV4-F1
#
_cell.length_a   1.000
_cell.length_b   1.000
_cell.length_c   1.000
_cell.angle_alpha   90.00
_cell.angle_beta   90.00
_cell.angle_gamma   90.00
#
_symmetry.space_group_name_H-M   'P 1'
#
loop_
_entity.id
_entity.type
_entity.pdbx_description
1 polymer ?
#
loop_
_entity_poly.entity_id
_entity_poly.type
_entity_poly.pdbx_seq_one_letter_code
_entity_poly.pdbx_strand_id
1 'polypeptide(L)'
;MAAGVPVAHSLLTACISNENKAFCTTCHCDINVIHGERDDVRKHAITKKHMDSTKSLKQAGTIGAFFKKAKEVNNHEQDITRAEAIFVKTLTKTNLSFASAEKWMSAFKAMFPKSEVAQKMRCGRSKSTDLVLELAKLTQENLLKTLRVAPFTISTDGSNDTGARENIFKLIDDAFNHHGIPWGNCLALGCDNASVMVGGKKGFFGLMSQNNSSVYLAGCCCHLVHIAAQKGAAALPIDIEQMLVDTYYYLEGSSVRQADFQQLQIYHEVKQNKILKHVTTRWLSLKKCLPRFLKNWTVLEDLVKAELGKKGSAFRTECLLRMRNFLKPAQNKLYVMFLVDALEPFDYFNASLQCEEPMVHMLSRKLITLMKSIMHRNQQIPADAGIFQIPWIGPGHSPILWQNGCKAGDRSLADVIAHEISHSWTGNLVTNRTFEDFWLNEGHTMFLERKIVGRLKGINLRRIHASEGWSALQETVQTLRESGEEAYTRLVPDLRGVDPDDAFSSVPYEKGFALLYHLEQLLGGPDVFEPFLRAYIEEFKYKSISSQDWKAFLFEYFSSQEDQQKLETVDWNTWFYGLGMPPFQPDYDGALLLEEPSRVLSQRWISQPETDLNVFSPDDINNLPSLLVRQFLQFLLDGAPMPLAKVVHMEQVYSFNGVRNSEVRFRWLRLCIKARWVDCIPLALNFVTEQGRMKFVRPVYKDLNAWEEARAQAIANFNKVRHEMHSTTAMLVAKDLGLEE
;
A
#
# COMPACT_ATOMS: atom_id res chain seq x y z
N MET A 1 -47.97 -84.41 33.51
CA MET A 1 -47.81 -85.29 32.33
C MET A 1 -48.51 -84.59 31.17
N ALA A 2 -47.97 -84.28 30.00
CA ALA A 2 -46.73 -84.64 29.32
C ALA A 2 -46.21 -83.43 28.50
N ALA A 3 -45.05 -83.61 27.87
CA ALA A 3 -44.18 -82.64 27.21
C ALA A 3 -44.81 -81.60 26.25
N GLY A 4 -44.30 -80.35 26.34
CA GLY A 4 -43.86 -79.60 25.16
C GLY A 4 -44.88 -78.80 24.33
N VAL A 5 -45.51 -77.75 24.89
CA VAL A 5 -45.95 -76.54 24.14
C VAL A 5 -46.03 -75.35 25.11
N PRO A 6 -45.29 -74.22 24.92
CA PRO A 6 -45.57 -73.00 25.66
C PRO A 6 -46.78 -72.29 25.05
N VAL A 7 -47.85 -72.17 25.85
CA VAL A 7 -48.90 -71.13 25.84
C VAL A 7 -49.06 -70.34 24.53
N ALA A 8 -49.94 -70.83 23.64
CA ALA A 8 -50.29 -70.17 22.38
C ALA A 8 -51.42 -69.11 22.51
N HIS A 9 -51.89 -68.80 23.73
CA HIS A 9 -53.04 -67.91 23.92
C HIS A 9 -52.73 -66.40 23.93
N SER A 10 -51.46 -65.99 24.02
CA SER A 10 -51.09 -64.57 24.17
C SER A 10 -50.72 -63.86 22.85
N LEU A 11 -50.76 -64.56 21.71
CA LEU A 11 -50.27 -64.04 20.42
C LEU A 11 -51.35 -63.96 19.34
N LEU A 12 -52.60 -64.26 19.70
CA LEU A 12 -53.76 -64.21 18.82
C LEU A 12 -54.82 -63.29 19.43
N THR A 13 -55.31 -62.36 18.64
CA THR A 13 -56.42 -61.48 19.01
C THR A 13 -57.64 -61.85 18.19
N ALA A 14 -58.80 -61.94 18.84
CA ALA A 14 -60.05 -62.22 18.14
C ALA A 14 -60.35 -61.09 17.13
N CYS A 15 -60.73 -61.44 15.90
CA CYS A 15 -61.11 -60.46 14.90
C CYS A 15 -62.55 -60.02 15.15
N ILE A 16 -62.74 -58.75 15.54
CA ILE A 16 -64.04 -58.21 15.98
C ILE A 16 -65.07 -58.23 14.83
N SER A 17 -64.63 -58.25 13.57
CA SER A 17 -65.48 -58.15 12.38
C SER A 17 -65.85 -59.50 11.75
N ASN A 18 -65.23 -60.62 12.15
CA ASN A 18 -65.54 -61.94 11.59
C ASN A 18 -65.14 -63.06 12.56
N GLU A 19 -66.15 -63.74 13.11
CA GLU A 19 -65.99 -64.80 14.14
C GLU A 19 -65.18 -66.00 13.65
N ASN A 20 -65.07 -66.18 12.33
CA ASN A 20 -64.34 -67.27 11.70
C ASN A 20 -62.85 -66.96 11.46
N LYS A 21 -62.36 -65.80 11.90
CA LYS A 21 -60.96 -65.38 11.73
C LYS A 21 -60.32 -64.91 13.03
N ALA A 22 -59.06 -65.26 13.23
CA ALA A 22 -58.23 -64.78 14.32
C ALA A 22 -56.98 -64.05 13.77
N PHE A 23 -56.62 -62.92 14.36
CA PHE A 23 -55.45 -62.15 13.93
C PHE A 23 -54.21 -62.56 14.74
N CYS A 24 -53.13 -62.92 14.05
CA CYS A 24 -51.85 -63.25 14.68
C CYS A 24 -50.99 -62.00 14.85
N THR A 25 -50.75 -61.60 16.10
CA THR A 25 -49.96 -60.41 16.42
C THR A 25 -48.46 -60.59 16.17
N THR A 26 -47.99 -61.84 16.03
CA THR A 26 -46.59 -62.15 15.69
C THR A 26 -46.32 -62.08 14.17
N CYS A 27 -47.31 -62.46 13.35
CA CYS A 27 -47.19 -62.49 11.89
C CYS A 27 -47.82 -61.28 11.19
N HIS A 28 -48.63 -60.50 11.93
CA HIS A 28 -49.50 -59.45 11.44
C HIS A 28 -50.41 -59.88 10.28
N CYS A 29 -51.11 -61.01 10.42
CA CYS A 29 -52.06 -61.50 9.41
C CYS A 29 -53.25 -62.25 10.01
N ASP A 30 -54.37 -62.27 9.27
CA ASP A 30 -55.57 -63.04 9.62
C ASP A 30 -55.40 -64.53 9.33
N ILE A 31 -55.95 -65.37 10.20
CA ILE A 31 -55.98 -66.82 10.10
C ILE A 31 -57.45 -67.27 10.14
N ASN A 32 -57.87 -68.12 9.20
CA ASN A 32 -59.18 -68.76 9.26
C ASN A 32 -59.17 -69.89 10.30
N VAL A 33 -60.18 -69.93 11.17
CA VAL A 33 -60.33 -70.91 12.28
C VAL A 33 -61.64 -71.71 12.17
N ILE A 34 -62.12 -71.90 10.94
CA ILE A 34 -63.45 -72.45 10.62
C ILE A 34 -63.57 -73.96 10.95
N HIS A 35 -62.48 -74.73 10.91
CA HIS A 35 -62.53 -76.20 11.01
C HIS A 35 -61.65 -76.71 12.14
N GLY A 36 -62.18 -76.67 13.36
CA GLY A 36 -61.56 -77.29 14.53
C GLY A 36 -60.58 -76.39 15.30
N GLU A 37 -60.83 -75.07 15.28
CA GLU A 37 -60.27 -73.97 16.10
C GLU A 37 -58.80 -74.12 16.53
N ARG A 38 -58.48 -75.10 17.39
CA ARG A 38 -57.12 -75.38 17.90
C ARG A 38 -56.18 -75.98 16.85
N ASP A 39 -56.66 -76.81 15.93
CA ASP A 39 -55.78 -77.46 14.95
C ASP A 39 -55.35 -76.52 13.82
N ASP A 40 -56.22 -75.58 13.44
CA ASP A 40 -55.88 -74.53 12.47
C ASP A 40 -54.84 -73.55 13.03
N VAL A 41 -54.94 -73.22 14.32
CA VAL A 41 -53.92 -72.42 15.04
C VAL A 41 -52.58 -73.16 15.10
N ARG A 42 -52.59 -74.47 15.37
CA ARG A 42 -51.36 -75.29 15.37
C ARG A 42 -50.71 -75.33 14.00
N LYS A 43 -51.50 -75.47 12.92
CA LYS A 43 -50.99 -75.43 11.54
C LYS A 43 -50.35 -74.09 11.21
N HIS A 44 -50.93 -72.97 11.67
CA HIS A 44 -50.32 -71.66 11.49
C HIS A 44 -48.99 -71.53 12.25
N ALA A 45 -48.94 -72.00 13.51
CA ALA A 45 -47.76 -71.86 14.38
C ALA A 45 -46.49 -72.54 13.83
N ILE A 46 -46.65 -73.58 13.00
CA ILE A 46 -45.54 -74.29 12.35
C ILE A 46 -45.20 -73.76 10.96
N THR A 47 -45.91 -72.73 10.47
CA THR A 47 -45.55 -72.12 9.18
C THR A 47 -44.21 -71.42 9.29
N LYS A 48 -43.42 -71.51 8.21
CA LYS A 48 -42.09 -70.90 8.14
C LYS A 48 -42.10 -69.41 8.51
N LYS A 49 -43.12 -68.67 8.04
CA LYS A 49 -43.34 -67.26 8.38
C LYS A 49 -43.49 -67.04 9.89
N HIS A 50 -44.32 -67.83 10.57
CA HIS A 50 -44.51 -67.71 12.01
C HIS A 50 -43.25 -68.09 12.80
N MET A 51 -42.56 -69.16 12.40
CA MET A 51 -41.33 -69.60 13.05
C MET A 51 -40.19 -68.58 12.93
N ASP A 52 -40.03 -67.96 11.75
CA ASP A 52 -39.01 -66.95 11.50
C ASP A 52 -39.32 -65.65 12.26
N SER A 53 -40.58 -65.18 12.25
CA SER A 53 -41.01 -64.01 13.04
C SER A 53 -40.87 -64.24 14.55
N THR A 54 -41.17 -65.44 15.04
CA THR A 54 -41.03 -65.78 16.47
C THR A 54 -39.56 -65.88 16.89
N LYS A 55 -38.67 -66.38 16.01
CA LYS A 55 -37.22 -66.36 16.26
C LYS A 55 -36.69 -64.93 16.38
N SER A 56 -37.13 -64.04 15.48
CA SER A 56 -36.76 -62.62 15.53
C SER A 56 -37.24 -61.94 16.81
N LEU A 57 -38.47 -62.23 17.26
CA LEU A 57 -39.02 -61.70 18.52
C LEU A 57 -38.30 -62.22 19.77
N LYS A 58 -37.82 -63.48 19.78
CA LYS A 58 -37.01 -64.02 20.88
C LYS A 58 -35.59 -63.43 20.92
N GLN A 59 -35.06 -62.96 19.79
CA GLN A 59 -33.77 -62.28 19.72
C GLN A 59 -33.87 -60.78 20.02
N ALA A 60 -35.05 -60.18 19.87
CA ALA A 60 -35.32 -58.82 20.29
C ALA A 60 -35.41 -58.76 21.83
N GLY A 61 -34.32 -58.33 22.48
CA GLY A 61 -34.30 -58.12 23.93
C GLY A 61 -35.40 -57.15 24.38
N THR A 62 -36.07 -57.45 25.49
CA THR A 62 -37.10 -56.58 26.05
C THR A 62 -36.47 -55.28 26.58
N ILE A 63 -37.15 -54.14 26.34
CA ILE A 63 -36.77 -52.80 26.83
C ILE A 63 -36.54 -52.79 28.36
N GLY A 64 -37.16 -53.70 29.12
CA GLY A 64 -36.93 -53.87 30.55
C GLY A 64 -35.50 -54.28 30.94
N ALA A 65 -34.73 -54.93 30.04
CA ALA A 65 -33.32 -55.23 30.28
C ALA A 65 -32.41 -53.99 30.14
N PHE A 66 -32.91 -52.91 29.51
CA PHE A 66 -32.20 -51.65 29.35
C PHE A 66 -32.22 -50.81 30.65
N PHE A 67 -33.28 -50.94 31.45
CA PHE A 67 -33.40 -50.29 32.76
C PHE A 67 -32.91 -51.21 33.88
N LYS A 68 -31.65 -51.64 33.84
CA LYS A 68 -30.99 -52.09 35.08
C LYS A 68 -30.88 -50.87 35.99
N LYS A 69 -31.53 -50.92 37.16
CA LYS A 69 -31.18 -50.05 38.30
C LYS A 69 -29.66 -50.05 38.44
N ALA A 70 -29.08 -48.84 38.54
CA ALA A 70 -27.66 -48.59 38.64
C ALA A 70 -27.00 -49.65 39.55
N LYS A 71 -26.31 -50.61 38.92
CA LYS A 71 -25.34 -51.44 39.63
C LYS A 71 -24.22 -50.49 40.02
N GLU A 72 -23.75 -50.61 41.26
CA GLU A 72 -22.45 -50.09 41.67
C GLU A 72 -21.45 -50.33 40.54
N VAL A 73 -20.98 -49.24 39.93
CA VAL A 73 -20.18 -49.32 38.72
C VAL A 73 -18.85 -49.94 39.11
N ASN A 74 -18.53 -51.07 38.49
CA ASN A 74 -17.26 -51.75 38.66
C ASN A 74 -16.14 -50.78 38.26
N ASN A 75 -15.22 -50.42 39.18
CA ASN A 75 -14.15 -49.44 38.93
C ASN A 75 -13.39 -49.71 37.62
N HIS A 76 -13.20 -50.99 37.24
CA HIS A 76 -12.49 -51.37 36.01
C HIS A 76 -13.19 -51.01 34.69
N GLU A 77 -14.54 -50.98 34.64
CA GLU A 77 -15.23 -50.55 33.41
C GLU A 77 -15.10 -49.04 33.22
N GLN A 78 -15.15 -48.27 34.30
CA GLN A 78 -14.87 -46.83 34.28
C GLN A 78 -13.43 -46.55 33.84
N ASP A 79 -12.47 -47.34 34.29
CA ASP A 79 -11.06 -47.18 33.89
C ASP A 79 -10.87 -47.43 32.39
N ILE A 80 -11.58 -48.42 31.81
CA ILE A 80 -11.58 -48.66 30.36
C ILE A 80 -12.22 -47.50 29.62
N THR A 81 -13.41 -47.05 30.02
CA THR A 81 -14.07 -45.90 29.38
C THR A 81 -13.22 -44.64 29.48
N ARG A 82 -12.57 -44.41 30.62
CA ARG A 82 -11.66 -43.29 30.84
C ARG A 82 -10.44 -43.38 29.93
N ALA A 83 -9.83 -44.55 29.79
CA ALA A 83 -8.71 -44.77 28.88
C ALA A 83 -9.10 -44.51 27.41
N GLU A 84 -10.27 -44.97 26.98
CA GLU A 84 -10.80 -44.71 25.63
C GLU A 84 -11.06 -43.22 25.41
N ALA A 85 -11.67 -42.52 26.37
CA ALA A 85 -11.90 -41.07 26.28
C ALA A 85 -10.60 -40.27 26.25
N ILE A 86 -9.59 -40.65 27.05
CA ILE A 86 -8.26 -40.03 27.03
C ILE A 86 -7.59 -40.28 25.67
N PHE A 87 -7.66 -41.50 25.15
CA PHE A 87 -7.09 -41.83 23.85
C PHE A 87 -7.71 -41.02 22.71
N VAL A 88 -9.05 -40.94 22.67
CA VAL A 88 -9.77 -40.16 21.67
C VAL A 88 -9.45 -38.66 21.79
N LYS A 89 -9.37 -38.13 23.01
CA LYS A 89 -8.94 -36.74 23.27
C LYS A 89 -7.51 -36.49 22.79
N THR A 90 -6.62 -37.46 22.93
CA THR A 90 -5.25 -37.35 22.43
C THR A 90 -5.24 -37.34 20.91
N LEU A 91 -5.94 -38.27 20.26
CA LEU A 91 -6.04 -38.33 18.79
C LEU A 91 -6.54 -37.01 18.20
N THR A 92 -7.58 -36.40 18.80
CA THR A 92 -8.11 -35.11 18.35
C THR A 92 -7.13 -33.97 18.61
N LYS A 93 -6.50 -33.92 19.79
CA LYS A 93 -5.52 -32.88 20.14
C LYS A 93 -4.26 -32.92 19.25
N THR A 94 -3.84 -34.10 18.82
CA THR A 94 -2.65 -34.29 17.97
C THR A 94 -2.98 -34.33 16.48
N ASN A 95 -4.23 -34.08 16.08
CA ASN A 95 -4.69 -34.12 14.70
C ASN A 95 -4.35 -35.44 13.96
N LEU A 96 -4.43 -36.57 14.66
CA LEU A 96 -4.17 -37.89 14.08
C LEU A 96 -5.44 -38.48 13.49
N SER A 97 -5.32 -39.14 12.33
CA SER A 97 -6.45 -39.78 11.66
C SER A 97 -7.12 -40.84 12.54
N PHE A 98 -8.45 -40.81 12.65
CA PHE A 98 -9.21 -41.86 13.35
C PHE A 98 -9.09 -43.24 12.68
N ALA A 99 -8.67 -43.30 11.42
CA ALA A 99 -8.33 -44.58 10.78
C ALA A 99 -7.11 -45.26 11.44
N SER A 100 -6.20 -44.47 12.05
CA SER A 100 -5.06 -45.01 12.79
C SER A 100 -5.45 -45.64 14.13
N ALA A 101 -6.64 -45.31 14.66
CA ALA A 101 -7.10 -45.76 15.98
C ALA A 101 -7.12 -47.29 16.11
N GLU A 102 -7.49 -48.01 15.03
CA GLU A 102 -7.50 -49.47 15.02
C GLU A 102 -6.10 -50.08 15.18
N LYS A 103 -5.10 -49.48 14.53
CA LYS A 103 -3.69 -49.91 14.66
C LYS A 103 -3.14 -49.61 16.05
N TRP A 104 -3.58 -48.51 16.66
CA TRP A 104 -3.23 -48.20 18.04
C TRP A 104 -3.84 -49.19 19.02
N MET A 105 -5.07 -49.68 18.78
CA MET A 105 -5.67 -50.70 19.66
C MET A 105 -4.86 -52.00 19.66
N SER A 106 -4.37 -52.46 18.50
CA SER A 106 -3.50 -53.63 18.45
C SER A 106 -2.13 -53.36 19.09
N ALA A 107 -1.58 -52.16 18.87
CA ALA A 107 -0.33 -51.75 19.50
C ALA A 107 -0.42 -51.71 21.03
N PHE A 108 -1.47 -51.14 21.62
CA PHE A 108 -1.64 -51.09 23.08
C PHE A 108 -1.71 -52.49 23.71
N LYS A 109 -2.33 -53.45 23.02
CA LYS A 109 -2.38 -54.84 23.50
C LYS A 109 -1.01 -55.51 23.49
N ALA A 110 -0.21 -55.24 22.47
CA ALA A 110 1.15 -55.76 22.35
C ALA A 110 2.11 -55.08 23.35
N MET A 111 1.99 -53.76 23.52
CA MET A 111 2.83 -52.97 24.43
C MET A 111 2.54 -53.25 25.91
N PHE A 112 1.28 -53.55 26.25
CA PHE A 112 0.84 -53.74 27.63
C PHE A 112 0.11 -55.08 27.83
N PRO A 113 0.83 -56.22 27.71
CA PRO A 113 0.21 -57.56 27.76
C PRO A 113 -0.41 -57.89 29.13
N LYS A 114 0.10 -57.28 30.22
CA LYS A 114 -0.39 -57.50 31.60
C LYS A 114 -1.49 -56.52 32.03
N SER A 115 -1.78 -55.48 31.23
CA SER A 115 -2.78 -54.46 31.59
C SER A 115 -4.16 -54.89 31.11
N GLU A 116 -5.05 -55.21 32.05
CA GLU A 116 -6.42 -55.59 31.74
C GLU A 116 -7.18 -54.49 30.99
N VAL A 117 -6.92 -53.22 31.33
CA VAL A 117 -7.48 -52.04 30.64
C VAL A 117 -7.05 -52.01 29.18
N ALA A 118 -5.75 -52.16 28.89
CA ALA A 118 -5.25 -52.15 27.51
C ALA A 118 -5.76 -53.35 26.68
N GLN A 119 -5.89 -54.53 27.30
CA GLN A 119 -6.43 -55.72 26.63
C GLN A 119 -7.91 -55.57 26.26
N LYS A 120 -8.69 -54.92 27.13
CA LYS A 120 -10.14 -54.75 26.96
C LYS A 120 -10.53 -53.47 26.23
N MET A 121 -9.60 -52.53 26.03
CA MET A 121 -9.84 -51.30 25.27
C MET A 121 -10.25 -51.60 23.82
N ARG A 122 -11.34 -50.99 23.36
CA ARG A 122 -11.95 -51.23 22.05
C ARG A 122 -12.40 -49.90 21.43
N CYS A 123 -11.44 -49.04 21.09
CA CYS A 123 -11.72 -47.72 20.52
C CYS A 123 -11.17 -47.58 19.10
N GLY A 124 -11.77 -48.32 18.16
CA GLY A 124 -11.49 -48.19 16.73
C GLY A 124 -12.10 -46.93 16.11
N ARG A 125 -12.09 -46.83 14.78
CA ARG A 125 -12.55 -45.62 14.07
C ARG A 125 -13.98 -45.20 14.46
N SER A 126 -14.96 -46.11 14.34
CA SER A 126 -16.37 -45.77 14.56
C SER A 126 -16.64 -45.29 15.98
N LYS A 127 -16.15 -46.04 16.98
CA LYS A 127 -16.31 -45.66 18.39
C LYS A 127 -15.58 -44.35 18.72
N SER A 128 -14.42 -44.11 18.11
CA SER A 128 -13.71 -42.84 18.27
C SER A 128 -14.54 -41.67 17.72
N THR A 129 -15.15 -41.83 16.53
CA THR A 129 -16.06 -40.84 15.97
C THR A 129 -17.27 -40.59 16.88
N ASP A 130 -17.94 -41.64 17.33
CA ASP A 130 -19.13 -41.52 18.19
C ASP A 130 -18.81 -40.84 19.52
N LEU A 131 -17.69 -41.22 20.15
CA LEU A 131 -17.23 -40.58 21.38
C LEU A 131 -16.90 -39.10 21.16
N VAL A 132 -16.28 -38.74 20.04
CA VAL A 132 -16.04 -37.32 19.69
C VAL A 132 -17.36 -36.59 19.51
N LEU A 133 -18.35 -37.18 18.82
CA LEU A 133 -19.65 -36.54 18.61
C LEU A 133 -20.42 -36.33 19.91
N GLU A 134 -20.40 -37.31 20.82
CA GLU A 134 -21.01 -37.16 22.15
C GLU A 134 -20.27 -36.13 23.01
N LEU A 135 -18.94 -36.14 23.01
CA LEU A 135 -18.15 -35.11 23.69
C LEU A 135 -18.40 -33.73 23.07
N ALA A 136 -18.57 -33.66 21.75
CA ALA A 136 -18.85 -32.42 21.03
C ALA A 136 -20.21 -31.83 21.42
N LYS A 137 -21.24 -32.62 21.75
CA LYS A 137 -22.53 -32.10 22.24
C LYS A 137 -22.37 -31.27 23.51
N LEU A 138 -21.59 -31.75 24.47
CA LEU A 138 -21.27 -31.01 25.71
C LEU A 138 -20.51 -29.72 25.41
N THR A 139 -19.55 -29.77 24.48
CA THR A 139 -18.79 -28.58 24.05
C THR A 139 -19.67 -27.60 23.29
N GLN A 140 -20.62 -28.09 22.48
CA GLN A 140 -21.58 -27.29 21.73
C GLN A 140 -22.52 -26.54 22.67
N GLU A 141 -23.06 -27.20 23.70
CA GLU A 141 -23.89 -26.51 24.70
C GLU A 141 -23.13 -25.40 25.42
N ASN A 142 -21.87 -25.65 25.80
CA ASN A 142 -21.02 -24.65 26.42
C ASN A 142 -20.71 -23.49 25.46
N LEU A 143 -20.43 -23.79 24.18
CA LEU A 143 -20.24 -22.77 23.15
C LEU A 143 -21.51 -21.93 22.95
N LEU A 144 -22.67 -22.56 22.85
CA LEU A 144 -23.96 -21.87 22.69
C LEU A 144 -24.28 -20.99 23.90
N LYS A 145 -24.00 -21.45 25.13
CA LYS A 145 -24.10 -20.62 26.33
C LYS A 145 -23.22 -19.38 26.18
N THR A 146 -21.95 -19.53 25.79
CA THR A 146 -21.03 -18.41 25.59
C THR A 146 -21.52 -17.45 24.51
N LEU A 147 -21.90 -17.93 23.32
CA LEU A 147 -22.33 -17.08 22.20
C LEU A 147 -23.60 -16.25 22.51
N ARG A 148 -24.46 -16.74 23.42
CA ARG A 148 -25.69 -16.03 23.84
C ARG A 148 -25.45 -14.85 24.76
N VAL A 149 -24.38 -14.84 25.55
CA VAL A 149 -24.10 -13.79 26.53
C VAL A 149 -22.83 -13.00 26.28
N ALA A 150 -21.84 -13.59 25.62
CA ALA A 150 -20.55 -12.99 25.40
C ALA A 150 -20.40 -12.50 23.95
N PRO A 151 -19.67 -11.39 23.74
CA PRO A 151 -19.32 -10.94 22.40
C PRO A 151 -18.41 -11.94 21.67
N PHE A 152 -18.58 -12.06 20.35
CA PHE A 152 -17.78 -12.94 19.50
C PHE A 152 -17.54 -12.36 18.10
N THR A 153 -16.61 -12.97 17.37
CA THR A 153 -16.26 -12.63 15.98
C THR A 153 -16.49 -13.85 15.09
N ILE A 154 -17.07 -13.63 13.90
CA ILE A 154 -17.19 -14.66 12.87
C ILE A 154 -16.00 -14.53 11.93
N SER A 155 -15.31 -15.63 11.63
CA SER A 155 -14.25 -15.65 10.62
C SER A 155 -14.59 -16.65 9.51
N THR A 156 -14.48 -16.23 8.25
CA THR A 156 -14.79 -17.06 7.08
C THR A 156 -13.83 -16.75 5.93
N ASP A 157 -13.59 -17.75 5.09
CA ASP A 157 -12.86 -17.58 3.83
C ASP A 157 -13.70 -16.79 2.80
N GLY A 158 -13.06 -16.28 1.76
CA GLY A 158 -13.69 -15.55 0.66
C GLY A 158 -14.49 -16.46 -0.27
N SER A 159 -15.62 -15.96 -0.79
CA SER A 159 -16.34 -16.58 -1.91
C SER A 159 -16.38 -15.63 -3.10
N ASN A 160 -16.18 -16.18 -4.30
CA ASN A 160 -16.34 -15.46 -5.56
C ASN A 160 -17.70 -15.74 -6.23
N ASP A 161 -18.52 -16.61 -5.64
CA ASP A 161 -19.85 -16.92 -6.14
C ASP A 161 -20.85 -15.87 -5.66
N THR A 162 -21.36 -15.08 -6.60
CA THR A 162 -22.36 -14.03 -6.33
C THR A 162 -23.66 -14.55 -5.70
N GLY A 163 -24.01 -15.83 -5.88
CA GLY A 163 -25.15 -16.48 -5.24
C GLY A 163 -24.88 -16.93 -3.80
N ALA A 164 -23.61 -17.01 -3.39
CA ALA A 164 -23.24 -17.52 -2.07
C ALA A 164 -23.56 -16.55 -0.93
N ARG A 165 -23.56 -15.23 -1.16
CA ARG A 165 -23.72 -14.21 -0.10
C ARG A 165 -25.05 -14.30 0.68
N GLU A 166 -26.16 -14.49 -0.02
CA GLU A 166 -27.51 -14.57 0.54
C GLU A 166 -27.71 -15.93 1.21
N ASN A 167 -27.17 -16.99 0.60
CA ASN A 167 -27.19 -18.34 1.16
C ASN A 167 -26.35 -18.44 2.44
N ILE A 168 -25.14 -17.88 2.48
CA ILE A 168 -24.27 -17.85 3.67
C ILE A 168 -24.95 -17.07 4.78
N PHE A 169 -25.49 -15.88 4.47
CA PHE A 169 -26.24 -15.10 5.45
C PHE A 169 -27.43 -15.86 6.00
N LYS A 170 -28.26 -16.42 5.13
CA LYS A 170 -29.45 -17.17 5.53
C LYS A 170 -29.10 -18.37 6.41
N LEU A 171 -28.06 -19.13 6.07
CA LEU A 171 -27.61 -20.27 6.87
C LEU A 171 -27.16 -19.85 8.28
N ILE A 172 -26.46 -18.72 8.39
CA ILE A 172 -26.00 -18.19 9.68
C ILE A 172 -27.17 -17.61 10.47
N ASP A 173 -28.05 -16.86 9.82
CA ASP A 173 -29.25 -16.28 10.45
C ASP A 173 -30.20 -17.38 10.94
N ASP A 174 -30.46 -18.40 10.13
CA ASP A 174 -31.24 -19.59 10.52
C ASP A 174 -30.60 -20.29 11.72
N ALA A 175 -29.27 -20.43 11.74
CA ALA A 175 -28.56 -21.01 12.89
C ALA A 175 -28.65 -20.14 14.14
N PHE A 176 -28.54 -18.81 14.01
CA PHE A 176 -28.63 -17.88 15.13
C PHE A 176 -30.04 -17.86 15.70
N ASN A 177 -31.05 -17.82 14.84
CA ASN A 177 -32.46 -17.89 15.22
C ASN A 177 -32.79 -19.23 15.90
N HIS A 178 -32.37 -20.35 15.31
CA HIS A 178 -32.60 -21.69 15.86
C HIS A 178 -31.95 -21.87 17.24
N HIS A 179 -30.76 -21.30 17.46
CA HIS A 179 -30.02 -21.44 18.71
C HIS A 179 -30.18 -20.27 19.69
N GLY A 180 -30.99 -19.26 19.35
CA GLY A 180 -31.24 -18.07 20.17
C GLY A 180 -29.99 -17.21 20.39
N ILE A 181 -29.11 -17.11 19.40
CA ILE A 181 -27.88 -16.31 19.46
C ILE A 181 -28.20 -14.88 18.99
N PRO A 182 -28.00 -13.84 19.82
CA PRO A 182 -28.28 -12.46 19.43
C PRO A 182 -27.25 -11.95 18.43
N TRP A 183 -27.70 -11.35 17.33
CA TRP A 183 -26.82 -10.63 16.39
C TRP A 183 -26.03 -9.49 17.05
N GLY A 184 -26.57 -8.87 18.11
CA GLY A 184 -25.88 -7.84 18.90
C GLY A 184 -24.58 -8.31 19.55
N ASN A 185 -24.41 -9.62 19.77
CA ASN A 185 -23.16 -10.17 20.32
C ASN A 185 -22.08 -10.41 19.24
N CYS A 186 -22.45 -10.41 17.95
CA CYS A 186 -21.50 -10.53 16.86
C CYS A 186 -20.81 -9.18 16.63
N LEU A 187 -19.59 -9.01 17.16
CA LEU A 187 -18.85 -7.76 17.10
C LEU A 187 -18.15 -7.52 15.77
N ALA A 188 -17.68 -8.59 15.13
CA ALA A 188 -16.90 -8.45 13.91
C ALA A 188 -17.06 -9.61 12.93
N LEU A 189 -16.82 -9.31 11.66
CA LEU A 189 -16.62 -10.27 10.58
C LEU A 189 -15.16 -10.21 10.11
N GLY A 190 -14.44 -11.31 10.28
CA GLY A 190 -13.13 -11.54 9.66
C GLY A 190 -13.29 -12.28 8.34
N CYS A 191 -12.98 -11.66 7.21
CA CYS A 191 -13.02 -12.33 5.93
C CYS A 191 -12.03 -11.74 4.92
N ASP A 192 -11.78 -12.49 3.86
CA ASP A 192 -11.07 -11.98 2.70
C ASP A 192 -11.87 -10.86 2.03
N ASN A 193 -11.15 -9.85 1.53
CA ASN A 193 -11.73 -8.62 0.99
C ASN A 193 -12.45 -8.78 -0.35
N ALA A 194 -12.91 -9.99 -0.69
CA ALA A 194 -13.71 -10.27 -1.87
C ALA A 194 -14.99 -9.44 -1.85
N SER A 195 -15.32 -8.81 -2.99
CA SER A 195 -16.47 -7.90 -3.11
C SER A 195 -17.82 -8.54 -2.71
N VAL A 196 -17.96 -9.85 -2.92
CA VAL A 196 -19.11 -10.67 -2.49
C VAL A 196 -19.26 -10.68 -0.97
N MET A 197 -18.15 -10.65 -0.23
CA MET A 197 -18.14 -10.67 1.24
C MET A 197 -18.27 -9.27 1.84
N VAL A 198 -17.54 -8.29 1.29
CA VAL A 198 -17.39 -6.96 1.92
C VAL A 198 -18.32 -5.86 1.37
N GLY A 199 -19.08 -6.13 0.31
CA GLY A 199 -19.91 -5.12 -0.35
C GLY A 199 -20.99 -4.51 0.57
N GLY A 200 -21.01 -3.17 0.68
CA GLY A 200 -21.85 -2.47 1.67
C GLY A 200 -23.37 -2.51 1.49
N LYS A 201 -23.88 -2.81 0.28
CA LYS A 201 -25.34 -2.94 0.02
C LYS A 201 -25.79 -4.34 -0.41
N LYS A 202 -24.87 -5.13 -0.98
CA LYS A 202 -25.17 -6.43 -1.59
C LYS A 202 -24.13 -7.50 -1.24
N GLY A 203 -23.27 -7.27 -0.25
CA GLY A 203 -22.31 -8.26 0.23
C GLY A 203 -22.77 -8.89 1.54
N PHE A 204 -22.15 -10.00 1.94
CA PHE A 204 -22.45 -10.69 3.20
C PHE A 204 -22.36 -9.74 4.42
N PHE A 205 -21.32 -8.90 4.49
CA PHE A 205 -21.19 -7.87 5.51
C PHE A 205 -22.36 -6.88 5.51
N GLY A 206 -22.79 -6.41 4.33
CA GLY A 206 -23.94 -5.50 4.21
C GLY A 206 -25.26 -6.09 4.69
N LEU A 207 -25.43 -7.42 4.61
CA LEU A 207 -26.57 -8.13 5.20
C LEU A 207 -26.42 -8.24 6.73
N MET A 208 -25.23 -8.57 7.23
CA MET A 208 -24.95 -8.58 8.68
C MET A 208 -25.18 -7.21 9.32
N SER A 209 -24.77 -6.12 8.66
CA SER A 209 -24.93 -4.75 9.17
C SER A 209 -26.40 -4.31 9.29
N GLN A 210 -27.34 -4.98 8.61
CA GLN A 210 -28.77 -4.73 8.79
C GLN A 210 -29.28 -5.31 10.12
N ASN A 211 -28.72 -6.44 10.55
CA ASN A 211 -29.10 -7.09 11.82
C ASN A 211 -28.30 -6.55 13.01
N ASN A 212 -27.06 -6.09 12.79
CA ASN A 212 -26.25 -5.39 13.79
C ASN A 212 -25.43 -4.27 13.12
N SER A 213 -25.87 -3.02 13.31
CA SER A 213 -25.20 -1.83 12.76
C SER A 213 -23.83 -1.56 13.36
N SER A 214 -23.49 -2.17 14.52
CA SER A 214 -22.19 -2.01 15.19
C SER A 214 -21.14 -3.04 14.77
N VAL A 215 -21.47 -3.95 13.84
CA VAL A 215 -20.55 -5.00 13.41
C VAL A 215 -19.37 -4.42 12.62
N TYR A 216 -18.16 -4.77 13.03
CA TYR A 216 -16.91 -4.30 12.44
C TYR A 216 -16.39 -5.27 11.37
N LEU A 217 -15.95 -4.76 10.22
CA LEU A 217 -15.30 -5.57 9.19
C LEU A 217 -13.80 -5.65 9.44
N ALA A 218 -13.31 -6.80 9.89
CA ALA A 218 -11.89 -7.12 10.02
C ALA A 218 -11.38 -7.79 8.73
N GLY A 219 -11.14 -6.98 7.69
CA GLY A 219 -10.63 -7.49 6.41
C GLY A 219 -9.22 -8.07 6.49
N CYS A 220 -8.89 -8.99 5.59
CA CYS A 220 -7.54 -9.53 5.43
C CYS A 220 -6.52 -8.42 5.08
N CYS A 221 -5.58 -8.16 5.99
CA CYS A 221 -4.58 -7.11 5.81
C CYS A 221 -3.72 -7.33 4.56
N CYS A 222 -3.35 -8.58 4.24
CA CYS A 222 -2.57 -8.89 3.05
C CYS A 222 -3.31 -8.54 1.75
N HIS A 223 -4.62 -8.83 1.69
CA HIS A 223 -5.46 -8.47 0.56
C HIS A 223 -5.60 -6.95 0.41
N LEU A 224 -5.84 -6.23 1.51
CA LEU A 224 -5.92 -4.76 1.49
C LEU A 224 -4.62 -4.13 0.99
N VAL A 225 -3.47 -4.59 1.51
CA VAL A 225 -2.14 -4.12 1.11
C VAL A 225 -1.86 -4.42 -0.36
N HIS A 226 -2.20 -5.62 -0.83
CA HIS A 226 -2.03 -5.99 -2.23
C HIS A 226 -2.94 -5.17 -3.17
N ILE A 227 -4.21 -4.96 -2.81
CA ILE A 227 -5.15 -4.13 -3.58
C ILE A 227 -4.63 -2.69 -3.67
N ALA A 228 -4.08 -2.15 -2.58
CA ALA A 228 -3.48 -0.82 -2.57
C ALA A 228 -2.30 -0.73 -3.55
N ALA A 229 -1.39 -1.71 -3.53
CA ALA A 229 -0.28 -1.79 -4.48
C ALA A 229 -0.75 -1.89 -5.94
N GLN A 230 -1.73 -2.76 -6.21
CA GLN A 230 -2.28 -2.96 -7.56
C GLN A 230 -2.94 -1.68 -8.09
N LYS A 231 -3.77 -1.02 -7.27
CA LYS A 231 -4.41 0.25 -7.65
C LYS A 231 -3.39 1.37 -7.84
N GLY A 232 -2.32 1.38 -7.04
CA GLY A 232 -1.19 2.29 -7.23
C GLY A 232 -0.46 2.05 -8.55
N ALA A 233 -0.15 0.80 -8.88
CA ALA A 233 0.50 0.44 -10.14
C ALA A 233 -0.36 0.80 -11.37
N ALA A 234 -1.67 0.60 -11.28
CA ALA A 234 -2.62 0.96 -12.34
C ALA A 234 -2.76 2.48 -12.60
N ALA A 235 -2.24 3.33 -11.71
CA ALA A 235 -2.22 4.79 -11.92
C ALA A 235 -1.09 5.24 -12.87
N LEU A 236 -0.13 4.37 -13.17
CA LEU A 236 0.93 4.66 -14.12
C LEU A 236 0.38 4.67 -15.55
N PRO A 237 0.93 5.49 -16.47
CA PRO A 237 0.48 5.54 -17.86
C PRO A 237 0.96 4.33 -18.68
N ILE A 238 1.34 3.23 -18.03
CA ILE A 238 1.84 2.01 -18.65
C ILE A 238 1.08 0.80 -18.12
N ASP A 239 0.81 -0.17 -19.01
CA ASP A 239 0.22 -1.45 -18.63
C ASP A 239 1.31 -2.53 -18.53
N ILE A 240 2.00 -2.55 -17.40
CA ILE A 240 3.09 -3.51 -17.18
C ILE A 240 2.58 -4.94 -16.95
N GLU A 241 1.41 -5.10 -16.34
CA GLU A 241 0.87 -6.44 -16.05
C GLU A 241 0.57 -7.16 -17.35
N GLN A 242 -0.10 -6.49 -18.30
CA GLN A 242 -0.34 -7.04 -19.62
C GLN A 242 0.97 -7.28 -20.39
N MET A 243 1.97 -6.40 -20.25
CA MET A 243 3.27 -6.57 -20.92
C MET A 243 4.03 -7.81 -20.43
N LEU A 244 4.01 -8.10 -19.14
CA LEU A 244 4.61 -9.31 -18.57
C LEU A 244 3.89 -10.57 -19.05
N VAL A 245 2.56 -10.53 -19.14
CA VAL A 245 1.73 -11.62 -19.67
C VAL A 245 2.02 -11.87 -21.14
N ASP A 246 2.03 -10.81 -21.96
CA ASP A 246 2.33 -10.87 -23.39
C ASP A 246 3.72 -11.47 -23.64
N THR A 247 4.74 -10.97 -22.93
CA THR A 247 6.12 -11.45 -23.07
C THR A 247 6.24 -12.93 -22.69
N TYR A 248 5.60 -13.35 -21.61
CA TYR A 248 5.60 -14.75 -21.17
C TYR A 248 4.97 -15.68 -22.22
N TYR A 249 3.73 -15.40 -22.65
CA TYR A 249 3.04 -16.25 -23.62
C TYR A 249 3.67 -16.21 -25.02
N TYR A 250 4.27 -15.08 -25.38
CA TYR A 250 5.04 -14.98 -26.61
C TYR A 250 6.21 -15.97 -26.62
N LEU A 251 6.98 -16.07 -25.53
CA LEU A 251 8.11 -17.00 -25.43
C LEU A 251 7.67 -18.45 -25.18
N GLU A 252 6.71 -18.68 -24.29
CA GLU A 252 6.24 -20.02 -23.93
C GLU A 252 5.70 -20.79 -25.15
N GLY A 253 5.02 -20.08 -26.07
CA GLY A 253 4.40 -20.69 -27.24
C GLY A 253 5.35 -21.18 -28.34
N SER A 254 6.68 -21.16 -28.16
CA SER A 254 7.62 -21.74 -29.14
C SER A 254 8.99 -22.08 -28.54
N SER A 255 9.42 -23.33 -28.71
CA SER A 255 10.77 -23.78 -28.35
C SER A 255 11.87 -23.07 -29.14
N VAL A 256 11.61 -22.71 -30.40
CA VAL A 256 12.57 -21.97 -31.25
C VAL A 256 12.81 -20.58 -30.69
N ARG A 257 11.74 -19.84 -30.34
CA ARG A 257 11.89 -18.50 -29.73
C ARG A 257 12.56 -18.54 -28.36
N GLN A 258 12.34 -19.60 -27.59
CA GLN A 258 13.07 -19.80 -26.33
C GLN A 258 14.57 -19.99 -26.57
N ALA A 259 14.94 -20.73 -27.61
CA ALA A 259 16.35 -20.91 -28.00
C ALA A 259 16.95 -19.60 -28.52
N ASP A 260 16.26 -18.86 -29.40
CA ASP A 260 16.72 -17.57 -29.91
C ASP A 260 16.89 -16.54 -28.78
N PHE A 261 15.94 -16.49 -27.84
CA PHE A 261 16.03 -15.65 -26.66
C PHE A 261 17.23 -16.02 -25.77
N GLN A 262 17.52 -17.31 -25.58
CA GLN A 262 18.71 -17.75 -24.85
C GLN A 262 20.01 -17.35 -25.56
N GLN A 263 20.06 -17.44 -26.90
CA GLN A 263 21.22 -16.98 -27.67
C GLN A 263 21.44 -15.48 -27.54
N LEU A 264 20.37 -14.68 -27.58
CA LEU A 264 20.46 -13.24 -27.33
C LEU A 264 20.89 -12.94 -25.88
N GLN A 265 20.43 -13.71 -24.89
CA GLN A 265 20.91 -13.59 -23.51
C GLN A 265 22.43 -13.81 -23.42
N ILE A 266 22.97 -14.80 -24.13
CA ILE A 266 24.43 -15.04 -24.22
C ILE A 266 25.13 -13.84 -24.85
N TYR A 267 24.62 -13.36 -25.99
CA TYR A 267 25.20 -12.24 -26.71
C TYR A 267 25.27 -10.95 -25.89
N HIS A 268 24.25 -10.67 -25.08
CA HIS A 268 24.21 -9.51 -24.18
C HIS A 268 24.84 -9.75 -22.81
N GLU A 269 25.51 -10.88 -22.59
CA GLU A 269 26.13 -11.26 -21.30
C GLU A 269 25.13 -11.27 -20.12
N VAL A 270 23.84 -11.52 -20.40
CA VAL A 270 22.79 -11.62 -19.39
C VAL A 270 22.67 -13.06 -18.92
N LYS A 271 22.60 -13.28 -17.60
CA LYS A 271 22.39 -14.62 -17.02
C LYS A 271 21.15 -15.28 -17.65
N GLN A 272 21.36 -16.45 -18.26
CA GLN A 272 20.32 -17.22 -18.94
C GLN A 272 19.22 -17.64 -17.97
N ASN A 273 18.01 -17.18 -18.27
CA ASN A 273 16.93 -17.16 -17.31
C ASN A 273 15.59 -17.11 -18.04
N LYS A 274 14.66 -18.03 -17.73
CA LYS A 274 13.31 -17.98 -18.29
C LYS A 274 12.54 -16.77 -17.76
N ILE A 275 11.74 -16.13 -18.62
CA ILE A 275 10.78 -15.10 -18.19
C ILE A 275 9.74 -15.76 -17.26
N LEU A 276 9.40 -15.08 -16.17
CA LEU A 276 8.46 -15.58 -15.18
C LEU A 276 7.02 -15.21 -15.57
N LYS A 277 6.10 -16.16 -15.40
CA LYS A 277 4.66 -15.91 -15.58
C LYS A 277 4.14 -14.99 -14.48
N HIS A 278 3.61 -13.85 -14.87
CA HIS A 278 2.86 -13.00 -13.96
C HIS A 278 1.45 -13.57 -13.73
N VAL A 279 1.03 -13.63 -12.47
CA VAL A 279 -0.33 -14.04 -12.07
C VAL A 279 -0.92 -12.94 -11.20
N THR A 280 -1.95 -12.28 -11.70
CA THR A 280 -2.60 -11.12 -11.05
C THR A 280 -3.19 -11.45 -9.68
N THR A 281 -3.57 -12.71 -9.44
CA THR A 281 -4.12 -13.18 -8.16
C THR A 281 -3.06 -13.57 -7.13
N ARG A 282 -1.76 -13.52 -7.47
CA ARG A 282 -0.67 -13.90 -6.56
C ARG A 282 0.15 -12.68 -6.16
N TRP A 283 0.08 -12.32 -4.88
CA TRP A 283 0.57 -11.05 -4.36
C TRP A 283 2.05 -10.76 -4.66
N LEU A 284 2.90 -11.79 -4.60
CA LEU A 284 4.37 -11.68 -4.80
C LEU A 284 4.80 -11.87 -6.26
N SER A 285 3.88 -12.09 -7.19
CA SER A 285 4.23 -12.43 -8.58
C SER A 285 4.82 -11.24 -9.32
N LEU A 286 4.26 -10.04 -9.12
CA LEU A 286 4.65 -8.85 -9.86
C LEU A 286 6.10 -8.45 -9.57
N LYS A 287 6.49 -8.29 -8.28
CA LYS A 287 7.87 -7.97 -7.89
C LYS A 287 8.88 -9.03 -8.35
N LYS A 288 8.50 -10.31 -8.44
CA LYS A 288 9.41 -11.35 -8.95
C LYS A 288 9.63 -11.22 -10.46
N CYS A 289 8.60 -10.87 -11.21
CA CYS A 289 8.66 -10.74 -12.67
C CYS A 289 9.44 -9.50 -13.12
N LEU A 290 9.23 -8.34 -12.48
CA LEU A 290 9.75 -7.05 -12.95
C LEU A 290 11.29 -6.98 -13.04
N PRO A 291 12.09 -7.39 -12.04
CA PRO A 291 13.56 -7.36 -12.14
C PRO A 291 14.09 -8.26 -13.25
N ARG A 292 13.41 -9.39 -13.49
CA ARG A 292 13.80 -10.34 -14.54
C ARG A 292 13.45 -9.82 -15.92
N PHE A 293 12.31 -9.16 -16.05
CA PHE A 293 11.92 -8.44 -17.27
C PHE A 293 12.91 -7.31 -17.56
N LEU A 294 13.24 -6.49 -16.56
CA LEU A 294 14.17 -5.36 -16.69
C LEU A 294 15.59 -5.81 -17.07
N LYS A 295 16.12 -6.88 -16.46
CA LYS A 295 17.43 -7.46 -16.82
C LYS A 295 17.50 -7.95 -18.26
N ASN A 296 16.36 -8.31 -18.84
CA ASN A 296 16.27 -8.76 -20.24
C ASN A 296 15.79 -7.66 -21.18
N TRP A 297 15.76 -6.39 -20.77
CA TRP A 297 15.17 -5.32 -21.58
C TRP A 297 15.82 -5.21 -22.97
N THR A 298 17.17 -5.15 -23.02
CA THR A 298 17.94 -5.06 -24.28
C THR A 298 17.78 -6.32 -25.12
N VAL A 299 17.81 -7.49 -24.48
CA VAL A 299 17.55 -8.79 -25.11
C VAL A 299 16.17 -8.82 -25.77
N LEU A 300 15.14 -8.27 -25.10
CA LEU A 300 13.77 -8.21 -25.61
C LEU A 300 13.63 -7.18 -26.74
N GLU A 301 14.34 -6.05 -26.69
CA GLU A 301 14.39 -5.10 -27.80
C GLU A 301 14.95 -5.74 -29.07
N ASP A 302 16.05 -6.47 -28.95
CA ASP A 302 16.69 -7.11 -30.10
C ASP A 302 15.91 -8.34 -30.58
N LEU A 303 15.28 -9.09 -29.68
CA LEU A 303 14.33 -10.14 -30.04
C LEU A 303 13.16 -9.56 -30.86
N VAL A 304 12.55 -8.47 -30.39
CA VAL A 304 11.43 -7.84 -31.09
C VAL A 304 11.87 -7.31 -32.46
N LYS A 305 13.06 -6.70 -32.57
CA LYS A 305 13.63 -6.27 -33.86
C LYS A 305 13.84 -7.44 -34.81
N ALA A 306 14.37 -8.56 -34.34
CA ALA A 306 14.65 -9.74 -35.15
C ALA A 306 13.37 -10.46 -35.63
N GLU A 307 12.31 -10.40 -34.83
CA GLU A 307 11.03 -11.06 -35.13
C GLU A 307 10.06 -10.19 -35.96
N LEU A 308 10.25 -8.86 -35.96
CA LEU A 308 9.48 -7.93 -36.77
C LEU A 308 9.70 -8.18 -38.26
N GLY A 309 8.65 -8.59 -38.97
CA GLY A 309 8.67 -8.88 -40.42
C GLY A 309 8.61 -10.36 -40.77
N LYS A 310 8.72 -11.27 -39.79
CA LYS A 310 8.48 -12.72 -40.01
C LYS A 310 6.98 -13.00 -40.15
N LYS A 311 6.60 -13.94 -41.04
CA LYS A 311 5.19 -14.35 -41.21
C LYS A 311 4.68 -15.03 -39.94
N GLY A 312 3.67 -14.43 -39.29
CA GLY A 312 3.05 -14.90 -38.06
C GLY A 312 1.52 -14.90 -38.13
N SER A 313 0.85 -15.39 -37.07
CA SER A 313 -0.61 -15.26 -36.93
C SER A 313 -0.95 -13.84 -36.48
N ALA A 314 -2.17 -13.37 -36.79
CA ALA A 314 -2.61 -12.01 -36.44
C ALA A 314 -2.38 -11.66 -34.96
N PHE A 315 -2.75 -12.57 -34.06
CA PHE A 315 -2.52 -12.44 -32.61
C PHE A 315 -1.04 -12.29 -32.23
N ARG A 316 -0.14 -13.03 -32.92
CA ARG A 316 1.31 -12.95 -32.67
C ARG A 316 1.88 -11.62 -33.12
N THR A 317 1.44 -11.12 -34.28
CA THR A 317 1.84 -9.83 -34.80
C THR A 317 1.40 -8.70 -33.86
N GLU A 318 0.18 -8.78 -33.34
CA GLU A 318 -0.35 -7.79 -32.39
C GLU A 318 0.43 -7.77 -31.06
N CYS A 319 0.72 -8.95 -30.50
CA CYS A 319 1.54 -9.08 -29.29
C CYS A 319 2.94 -8.46 -29.48
N LEU A 320 3.61 -8.75 -30.60
CA LEU A 320 4.91 -8.17 -30.94
C LEU A 320 4.86 -6.64 -31.09
N LEU A 321 3.79 -6.12 -31.70
CA LEU A 321 3.60 -4.67 -31.85
C LEU A 321 3.39 -4.00 -30.48
N ARG A 322 2.62 -4.62 -29.57
CA ARG A 322 2.49 -4.13 -28.19
C ARG A 322 3.83 -4.13 -27.46
N MET A 323 4.58 -5.22 -27.53
CA MET A 323 5.93 -5.30 -26.96
C MET A 323 6.86 -4.22 -27.52
N ARG A 324 6.87 -4.02 -28.85
CA ARG A 324 7.65 -2.95 -29.50
C ARG A 324 7.27 -1.56 -29.00
N ASN A 325 5.98 -1.26 -28.96
CA ASN A 325 5.46 0.04 -28.55
C ASN A 325 5.73 0.31 -27.07
N PHE A 326 5.81 -0.75 -26.25
CA PHE A 326 6.15 -0.65 -24.84
C PHE A 326 7.66 -0.46 -24.61
N LEU A 327 8.51 -1.20 -25.33
CA LEU A 327 9.97 -1.16 -25.14
C LEU A 327 10.62 0.08 -25.76
N LYS A 328 10.02 0.68 -26.80
CA LYS A 328 10.59 1.81 -27.54
C LYS A 328 10.77 3.10 -26.70
N PRO A 329 9.79 3.56 -25.89
CA PRO A 329 9.95 4.78 -25.11
C PRO A 329 10.84 4.53 -23.87
N ALA A 330 11.91 5.30 -23.71
CA ALA A 330 12.77 5.23 -22.52
C ALA A 330 11.99 5.49 -21.22
N GLN A 331 10.90 6.26 -21.28
CA GLN A 331 10.02 6.52 -20.14
C GLN A 331 9.38 5.25 -19.58
N ASN A 332 9.01 4.28 -20.42
CA ASN A 332 8.37 3.04 -19.97
C ASN A 332 9.32 2.20 -19.10
N LYS A 333 10.60 2.22 -19.45
CA LYS A 333 11.66 1.60 -18.65
C LYS A 333 11.73 2.20 -17.25
N LEU A 334 11.68 3.53 -17.15
CA LEU A 334 11.68 4.26 -15.87
C LEU A 334 10.48 3.88 -15.00
N TYR A 335 9.27 3.76 -15.58
CA TYR A 335 8.10 3.32 -14.83
C TYR A 335 8.23 1.88 -14.31
N VAL A 336 8.81 0.97 -15.11
CA VAL A 336 9.08 -0.41 -14.66
C VAL A 336 10.08 -0.43 -13.51
N MET A 337 11.13 0.38 -13.58
CA MET A 337 12.11 0.51 -12.50
C MET A 337 11.49 1.07 -11.23
N PHE A 338 10.68 2.12 -11.35
CA PHE A 338 9.92 2.67 -10.24
C PHE A 338 9.04 1.60 -9.58
N LEU A 339 8.38 0.74 -10.35
CA LEU A 339 7.56 -0.34 -9.80
C LEU A 339 8.37 -1.45 -9.11
N VAL A 340 9.56 -1.80 -9.63
CA VAL A 340 10.45 -2.79 -8.98
C VAL A 340 10.72 -2.37 -7.54
N ASP A 341 11.00 -1.09 -7.37
CA ASP A 341 11.26 -0.50 -6.10
C ASP A 341 9.97 -0.31 -5.26
N ALA A 342 8.98 0.40 -5.80
CA ALA A 342 7.77 0.80 -5.07
C ALA A 342 7.00 -0.38 -4.47
N LEU A 343 7.08 -1.57 -5.08
CA LEU A 343 6.39 -2.79 -4.60
C LEU A 343 7.10 -3.47 -3.41
N GLU A 344 8.34 -3.10 -3.09
CA GLU A 344 9.10 -3.81 -2.07
C GLU A 344 8.49 -3.83 -0.66
N PRO A 345 7.94 -2.74 -0.10
CA PRO A 345 7.35 -2.77 1.24
C PRO A 345 6.13 -3.68 1.28
N PHE A 346 5.31 -3.61 0.23
CA PHE A 346 4.10 -4.40 0.09
C PHE A 346 4.45 -5.88 0.08
N ASP A 347 5.47 -6.26 -0.68
CA ASP A 347 5.96 -7.63 -0.75
C ASP A 347 6.65 -8.08 0.54
N TYR A 348 7.45 -7.22 1.17
CA TYR A 348 8.08 -7.53 2.45
C TYR A 348 7.04 -7.80 3.54
N PHE A 349 5.99 -6.98 3.61
CA PHE A 349 4.86 -7.17 4.52
C PHE A 349 4.12 -8.48 4.20
N ASN A 350 3.74 -8.69 2.94
CA ASN A 350 3.01 -9.88 2.53
C ASN A 350 3.80 -11.17 2.75
N ALA A 351 5.11 -11.18 2.45
CA ALA A 351 5.98 -12.32 2.70
C ALA A 351 6.15 -12.60 4.21
N SER A 352 6.21 -11.56 5.04
CA SER A 352 6.30 -11.70 6.50
C SER A 352 5.07 -12.38 7.11
N LEU A 353 3.91 -12.27 6.48
CA LEU A 353 2.64 -12.87 6.94
C LEU A 353 2.30 -14.20 6.26
N GLN A 354 3.15 -14.67 5.34
CA GLN A 354 3.05 -15.99 4.70
C GLN A 354 3.96 -17.04 5.35
N CYS A 355 4.46 -16.79 6.56
CA CYS A 355 5.22 -17.78 7.32
C CYS A 355 4.30 -18.92 7.80
N GLU A 356 4.89 -20.11 7.99
CA GLU A 356 4.17 -21.28 8.51
C GLU A 356 3.72 -21.10 9.97
N GLU A 357 4.36 -20.18 10.70
CA GLU A 357 4.05 -19.87 12.11
C GLU A 357 3.06 -18.70 12.26
N PRO A 358 2.15 -18.74 13.25
CA PRO A 358 1.20 -17.65 13.49
C PRO A 358 1.87 -16.42 14.13
N MET A 359 2.14 -15.40 13.32
CA MET A 359 2.87 -14.17 13.72
C MET A 359 1.96 -13.00 14.11
N VAL A 360 0.82 -13.27 14.78
CA VAL A 360 -0.19 -12.24 15.13
C VAL A 360 0.41 -11.11 15.98
N HIS A 361 1.32 -11.43 16.89
CA HIS A 361 2.01 -10.46 17.75
C HIS A 361 2.88 -9.45 16.98
N MET A 362 3.30 -9.80 15.75
CA MET A 362 4.08 -8.92 14.88
C MET A 362 3.21 -8.11 13.91
N LEU A 363 1.95 -8.50 13.71
CA LEU A 363 1.07 -7.93 12.69
C LEU A 363 0.95 -6.41 12.81
N SER A 364 0.62 -5.91 14.00
CA SER A 364 0.48 -4.45 14.25
C SER A 364 1.80 -3.72 13.98
N ARG A 365 2.92 -4.22 14.50
CA ARG A 365 4.25 -3.64 14.27
C ARG A 365 4.60 -3.60 12.79
N LYS A 366 4.37 -4.70 12.06
CA LYS A 366 4.64 -4.82 10.61
C LYS A 366 3.73 -3.93 9.78
N LEU A 367 2.46 -3.78 10.13
CA LEU A 367 1.52 -2.84 9.49
C LEU A 367 1.94 -1.39 9.74
N ILE A 368 2.33 -1.05 10.96
CA ILE A 368 2.86 0.28 11.28
C ILE A 368 4.17 0.51 10.52
N THR A 369 5.06 -0.47 10.44
CA THR A 369 6.29 -0.38 9.62
C THR A 369 5.97 -0.23 8.15
N LEU A 370 4.97 -0.93 7.61
CA LEU A 370 4.53 -0.79 6.22
C LEU A 370 3.94 0.60 5.98
N MET A 371 3.02 1.08 6.83
CA MET A 371 2.45 2.41 6.72
C MET A 371 3.53 3.47 6.84
N LYS A 372 4.44 3.36 7.82
CA LYS A 372 5.62 4.22 7.92
C LYS A 372 6.49 4.11 6.68
N SER A 373 6.70 2.92 6.13
CA SER A 373 7.50 2.74 4.91
C SER A 373 6.82 3.29 3.66
N ILE A 374 5.49 3.26 3.54
CA ILE A 374 4.76 3.86 2.41
C ILE A 374 4.73 5.38 2.59
N MET A 375 4.46 5.85 3.80
CA MET A 375 4.53 7.27 4.18
C MET A 375 5.96 7.81 4.04
N HIS A 376 6.98 6.97 4.27
CA HIS A 376 8.39 7.23 3.99
C HIS A 376 8.82 6.83 2.58
N ARG A 377 8.01 6.19 1.72
CA ARG A 377 8.37 5.89 0.30
C ARG A 377 7.70 6.78 -0.71
N ASN A 378 6.64 7.49 -0.31
CA ASN A 378 6.37 8.82 -0.86
C ASN A 378 7.49 9.84 -0.55
N GLN A 379 8.57 9.36 0.07
CA GLN A 379 9.77 10.07 0.50
C GLN A 379 11.08 9.31 0.14
N GLN A 380 11.02 8.15 -0.53
CA GLN A 380 12.16 7.27 -0.83
C GLN A 380 11.94 6.50 -2.13
N ILE A 381 12.87 6.64 -3.08
CA ILE A 381 13.02 5.69 -4.21
C ILE A 381 14.37 4.96 -4.03
N PRO A 382 14.37 3.66 -3.72
CA PRO A 382 15.57 2.84 -3.71
C PRO A 382 16.47 2.86 -4.94
N ALA A 383 17.77 2.90 -4.64
CA ALA A 383 18.90 3.10 -5.53
C ALA A 383 19.44 1.81 -6.18
N ASP A 384 18.67 0.73 -6.26
CA ASP A 384 19.15 -0.57 -6.75
C ASP A 384 18.54 -1.03 -8.10
N ALA A 385 17.77 -0.18 -8.78
CA ALA A 385 17.35 -0.41 -10.16
C ALA A 385 18.36 0.21 -11.15
N GLY A 386 19.26 -0.60 -11.69
CA GLY A 386 20.43 -0.18 -12.49
C GLY A 386 20.17 0.41 -13.88
N ILE A 387 19.30 1.42 -14.06
CA ILE A 387 19.18 2.18 -15.32
C ILE A 387 18.80 3.67 -15.09
N PHE A 388 19.54 4.37 -14.24
CA PHE A 388 20.12 5.63 -14.71
C PHE A 388 21.56 5.32 -15.11
N GLN A 389 21.76 4.77 -16.31
CA GLN A 389 23.06 4.87 -16.95
C GLN A 389 23.22 6.32 -17.46
N ILE A 390 23.42 7.25 -16.52
CA ILE A 390 24.44 8.28 -16.70
C ILE A 390 25.71 7.56 -16.24
N PRO A 391 26.68 7.25 -17.12
CA PRO A 391 27.42 5.97 -17.13
C PRO A 391 28.24 5.53 -15.89
N TRP A 392 28.17 6.18 -14.72
CA TRP A 392 29.05 5.83 -13.61
C TRP A 392 28.61 6.21 -12.17
N ILE A 393 27.35 6.13 -11.75
CA ILE A 393 26.99 6.44 -10.34
C ILE A 393 26.42 5.19 -9.66
N GLY A 394 27.07 4.73 -8.58
CA GLY A 394 26.77 3.50 -7.84
C GLY A 394 25.74 3.67 -6.70
N PRO A 395 25.33 2.57 -6.04
CA PRO A 395 24.19 2.54 -5.13
C PRO A 395 24.57 2.83 -3.67
N GLY A 396 23.67 3.45 -2.92
CA GLY A 396 23.63 3.38 -1.47
C GLY A 396 22.30 3.85 -0.86
N HIS A 397 22.09 3.48 0.41
CA HIS A 397 20.79 3.24 1.02
C HIS A 397 20.26 4.38 1.92
N SER A 398 18.91 4.50 1.94
CA SER A 398 18.00 5.17 2.92
C SER A 398 17.78 6.69 2.77
N PRO A 399 16.53 7.21 2.62
CA PRO A 399 16.11 8.33 3.54
C PRO A 399 14.62 8.61 3.88
N ILE A 400 14.27 9.01 5.07
CA ILE A 400 12.97 9.70 5.32
C ILE A 400 12.98 11.07 4.59
N LEU A 401 11.87 11.62 4.04
CA LEU A 401 11.61 13.05 3.61
C LEU A 401 10.31 13.41 2.78
N TRP A 402 9.48 14.31 3.31
CA TRP A 402 8.03 14.57 3.12
C TRP A 402 7.47 15.16 1.79
N GLN A 403 6.45 14.50 1.20
CA GLN A 403 5.60 15.08 0.12
C GLN A 403 4.20 15.52 0.60
N ASN A 404 3.96 16.83 0.65
CA ASN A 404 2.63 17.45 0.63
C ASN A 404 2.58 18.53 -0.46
N GLY A 405 1.59 18.46 -1.38
CA GLY A 405 1.29 19.55 -2.34
C GLY A 405 1.46 19.25 -3.84
N CYS A 406 1.86 18.05 -4.26
CA CYS A 406 2.19 17.75 -5.67
C CYS A 406 1.01 17.33 -6.58
N LYS A 407 -0.26 17.48 -6.15
CA LYS A 407 -1.43 17.06 -6.95
C LYS A 407 -2.00 18.19 -7.81
N ALA A 408 -1.24 18.67 -8.80
CA ALA A 408 -1.73 19.65 -9.77
C ALA A 408 -2.63 19.03 -10.88
N GLY A 409 -2.59 17.72 -11.08
CA GLY A 409 -3.39 16.99 -12.10
C GLY A 409 -2.80 16.99 -13.51
N ASP A 410 -1.74 17.78 -13.76
CA ASP A 410 -1.12 18.02 -15.07
C ASP A 410 0.40 17.70 -15.09
N ARG A 411 0.95 17.16 -13.99
CA ARG A 411 2.38 16.85 -13.79
C ARG A 411 3.31 18.08 -13.80
N SER A 412 2.77 19.28 -13.62
CA SER A 412 3.55 20.53 -13.60
C SER A 412 4.51 20.66 -12.41
N LEU A 413 4.33 19.87 -11.34
CA LEU A 413 5.15 19.88 -10.11
C LEU A 413 6.05 18.64 -9.98
N ALA A 414 6.38 17.99 -11.10
CA ALA A 414 7.21 16.77 -11.11
C ALA A 414 8.70 17.03 -10.80
N ASP A 415 9.13 18.29 -10.78
CA ASP A 415 10.45 18.75 -10.34
C ASP A 415 10.72 18.41 -8.86
N VAL A 416 9.71 18.50 -8.00
CA VAL A 416 9.82 18.06 -6.59
C VAL A 416 10.16 16.57 -6.50
N ILE A 417 9.67 15.74 -7.42
CA ILE A 417 10.03 14.31 -7.45
C ILE A 417 11.50 14.14 -7.88
N ALA A 418 11.97 14.94 -8.83
CA ALA A 418 13.39 14.93 -9.23
C ALA A 418 14.33 15.37 -8.09
N HIS A 419 13.85 16.25 -7.20
CA HIS A 419 14.56 16.67 -6.01
C HIS A 419 14.77 15.50 -5.04
N GLU A 420 13.68 14.82 -4.66
CA GLU A 420 13.76 13.67 -3.75
C GLU A 420 14.55 12.49 -4.35
N ILE A 421 14.50 12.30 -5.68
CA ILE A 421 15.35 11.32 -6.37
C ILE A 421 16.84 11.68 -6.21
N SER A 422 17.17 12.96 -6.29
CA SER A 422 18.56 13.41 -6.23
C SER A 422 19.17 13.18 -4.84
N HIS A 423 18.36 13.31 -3.77
CA HIS A 423 18.80 13.01 -2.41
C HIS A 423 19.33 11.59 -2.23
N SER A 424 18.88 10.61 -3.04
CA SER A 424 19.42 9.23 -3.08
C SER A 424 20.95 9.19 -3.11
N TRP A 425 21.59 10.21 -3.65
CA TRP A 425 23.04 10.39 -3.60
C TRP A 425 23.46 11.52 -2.65
N THR A 426 22.89 12.70 -2.81
CA THR A 426 23.33 13.92 -2.12
C THR A 426 22.46 14.20 -0.90
N GLY A 427 22.90 13.68 0.25
CA GLY A 427 22.19 13.70 1.53
C GLY A 427 22.19 12.32 2.17
N ASN A 428 21.79 11.30 1.40
CA ASN A 428 21.62 9.94 1.93
C ASN A 428 22.91 9.13 1.88
N LEU A 429 23.57 9.19 0.73
CA LEU A 429 24.77 8.41 0.46
C LEU A 429 26.00 9.20 0.89
N VAL A 430 26.02 10.48 0.57
CA VAL A 430 26.98 11.45 1.11
C VAL A 430 26.20 12.41 2.00
N THR A 431 26.43 12.39 3.29
CA THR A 431 25.67 13.18 4.26
C THR A 431 26.51 14.33 4.81
N ASN A 432 25.92 15.48 5.05
CA ASN A 432 26.54 16.54 5.84
C ASN A 432 26.91 16.04 7.26
N ARG A 433 28.11 16.37 7.73
CA ARG A 433 28.61 15.97 9.06
C ARG A 433 27.88 16.69 10.19
N THR A 434 27.52 17.96 9.96
CA THR A 434 26.78 18.81 10.90
C THR A 434 25.72 19.61 10.15
N PHE A 435 24.71 20.16 10.84
CA PHE A 435 23.71 21.02 10.21
C PHE A 435 24.29 22.35 9.68
N GLU A 436 25.48 22.76 10.12
CA GLU A 436 26.19 23.90 9.53
C GLU A 436 26.60 23.62 8.07
N ASP A 437 26.83 22.35 7.74
CA ASP A 437 27.19 21.89 6.40
C ASP A 437 25.96 21.47 5.56
N PHE A 438 24.75 21.86 5.96
CA PHE A 438 23.49 21.38 5.34
C PHE A 438 23.38 21.69 3.84
N TRP A 439 24.07 22.73 3.36
CA TRP A 439 24.14 23.04 1.93
C TRP A 439 24.76 21.91 1.07
N LEU A 440 25.58 21.03 1.65
CA LEU A 440 26.13 19.86 0.93
C LEU A 440 25.04 18.86 0.54
N ASN A 441 23.97 18.79 1.34
CA ASN A 441 22.81 18.00 0.99
C ASN A 441 21.96 18.78 -0.03
N GLU A 442 21.53 19.97 0.34
CA GLU A 442 20.48 20.69 -0.40
C GLU A 442 20.99 21.35 -1.68
N GLY A 443 22.16 21.98 -1.64
CA GLY A 443 22.78 22.64 -2.79
C GLY A 443 23.11 21.64 -3.91
N HIS A 444 23.73 20.51 -3.57
CA HIS A 444 24.01 19.43 -4.53
C HIS A 444 22.74 18.78 -5.06
N THR A 445 21.72 18.60 -4.21
CA THR A 445 20.42 18.04 -4.63
C THR A 445 19.71 18.97 -5.59
N MET A 446 19.61 20.27 -5.29
CA MET A 446 19.09 21.28 -6.22
C MET A 446 19.85 21.30 -7.55
N PHE A 447 21.17 21.10 -7.50
CA PHE A 447 22.01 21.05 -8.69
C PHE A 447 21.69 19.83 -9.57
N LEU A 448 21.54 18.65 -8.97
CA LEU A 448 21.15 17.41 -9.66
C LEU A 448 19.69 17.47 -10.16
N GLU A 449 18.75 17.96 -9.35
CA GLU A 449 17.35 18.15 -9.73
C GLU A 449 17.25 18.98 -11.02
N ARG A 450 17.87 20.17 -11.02
CA ARG A 450 17.84 21.07 -12.16
C ARG A 450 18.54 20.48 -13.38
N LYS A 451 19.58 19.66 -13.20
CA LYS A 451 20.18 18.87 -14.28
C LYS A 451 19.20 17.83 -14.85
N ILE A 452 18.50 17.08 -14.00
CA ILE A 452 17.48 16.11 -14.42
C ILE A 452 16.38 16.82 -15.23
N VAL A 453 15.84 17.92 -14.70
CA VAL A 453 14.86 18.76 -15.40
C VAL A 453 15.41 19.22 -16.75
N GLY A 454 16.66 19.68 -16.79
CA GLY A 454 17.34 20.08 -18.02
C GLY A 454 17.49 18.98 -19.06
N ARG A 455 17.78 17.74 -18.65
CA ARG A 455 17.87 16.58 -19.56
C ARG A 455 16.48 16.14 -20.05
N LEU A 456 15.45 16.27 -19.23
CA LEU A 456 14.08 15.85 -19.57
C LEU A 456 13.34 16.84 -20.46
N LYS A 457 13.50 18.14 -20.19
CA LYS A 457 12.70 19.21 -20.80
C LYS A 457 13.54 20.27 -21.55
N GLY A 458 14.86 20.10 -21.58
CA GLY A 458 15.80 20.98 -22.28
C GLY A 458 16.59 21.90 -21.34
N ILE A 459 17.81 22.26 -21.76
CA ILE A 459 18.77 23.08 -21.00
C ILE A 459 18.19 24.43 -20.57
N ASN A 460 17.33 24.96 -21.42
CA ASN A 460 16.59 26.19 -21.21
C ASN A 460 15.70 26.15 -19.95
N LEU A 461 15.05 25.01 -19.68
CA LEU A 461 14.22 24.88 -18.49
C LEU A 461 15.06 24.81 -17.21
N ARG A 462 16.23 24.18 -17.26
CA ARG A 462 17.21 24.20 -16.16
C ARG A 462 17.60 25.63 -15.80
N ARG A 463 17.85 26.47 -16.81
CA ARG A 463 18.23 27.89 -16.63
C ARG A 463 17.09 28.71 -16.04
N ILE A 464 15.86 28.49 -16.49
CA ILE A 464 14.67 29.10 -15.91
C ILE A 464 14.50 28.73 -14.43
N HIS A 465 14.60 27.44 -14.08
CA HIS A 465 14.50 27.03 -12.67
C HIS A 465 15.63 27.63 -11.81
N ALA A 466 16.82 27.82 -12.40
CA ALA A 466 17.93 28.51 -11.73
C ALA A 466 17.65 30.00 -11.50
N SER A 467 17.07 30.69 -12.50
CA SER A 467 16.63 32.10 -12.42
C SER A 467 15.54 32.30 -11.35
N GLU A 468 14.54 31.41 -11.31
CA GLU A 468 13.50 31.40 -10.27
C GLU A 468 14.10 31.20 -8.87
N GLY A 469 15.05 30.26 -8.75
CA GLY A 469 15.77 30.01 -7.51
C GLY A 469 16.58 31.20 -7.01
N TRP A 470 17.25 31.91 -7.92
CA TRP A 470 17.97 33.14 -7.59
C TRP A 470 17.04 34.22 -7.03
N SER A 471 15.88 34.41 -7.65
CA SER A 471 14.87 35.37 -7.19
C SER A 471 14.32 34.99 -5.81
N ALA A 472 14.08 33.70 -5.57
CA ALA A 472 13.65 33.20 -4.26
C ALA A 472 14.72 33.40 -3.17
N LEU A 473 16.01 33.27 -3.52
CA LEU A 473 17.12 33.56 -2.62
C LEU A 473 17.16 35.06 -2.26
N GLN A 474 16.93 35.96 -3.22
CA GLN A 474 16.86 37.40 -2.95
C GLN A 474 15.74 37.74 -1.95
N GLU A 475 14.53 37.19 -2.14
CA GLU A 475 13.41 37.38 -1.21
C GLU A 475 13.74 36.85 0.20
N THR A 476 14.39 35.68 0.27
CA THR A 476 14.75 35.05 1.54
C THR A 476 15.82 35.84 2.28
N VAL A 477 16.86 36.31 1.58
CA VAL A 477 17.92 37.15 2.16
C VAL A 477 17.35 38.47 2.68
N GLN A 478 16.47 39.11 1.92
CA GLN A 478 15.81 40.34 2.36
C GLN A 478 14.95 40.10 3.60
N THR A 479 14.18 39.00 3.61
CA THR A 479 13.34 38.61 4.76
C THR A 479 14.16 38.39 6.02
N LEU A 480 15.27 37.65 5.93
CA LEU A 480 16.16 37.37 7.07
C LEU A 480 16.86 38.63 7.58
N ARG A 481 17.19 39.58 6.68
CA ARG A 481 17.74 40.87 7.07
C ARG A 481 16.72 41.70 7.86
N GLU A 482 15.48 41.74 7.39
CA GLU A 482 14.39 42.49 8.06
C GLU A 482 14.02 41.89 9.42
N SER A 483 14.17 40.58 9.61
CA SER A 483 13.94 39.92 10.91
C SER A 483 15.13 39.99 11.87
N GLY A 484 16.26 40.59 11.46
CA GLY A 484 17.48 40.62 12.26
C GLY A 484 18.25 39.29 12.31
N GLU A 485 17.86 38.32 11.49
CA GLU A 485 18.41 36.96 11.40
C GLU A 485 19.41 36.82 10.22
N GLU A 486 20.04 37.94 9.80
CA GLU A 486 20.92 37.99 8.63
C GLU A 486 22.09 36.97 8.73
N ALA A 487 22.48 36.56 9.93
CA ALA A 487 23.50 35.52 10.14
C ALA A 487 23.17 34.18 9.46
N TYR A 488 21.89 33.85 9.28
CA TYR A 488 21.43 32.63 8.60
C TYR A 488 21.49 32.71 7.06
N THR A 489 21.94 33.84 6.51
CA THR A 489 22.22 33.99 5.07
C THR A 489 23.60 33.44 4.66
N ARG A 490 24.43 33.03 5.63
CA ARG A 490 25.69 32.33 5.38
C ARG A 490 25.40 30.95 4.80
N LEU A 491 26.24 30.48 3.88
CA LEU A 491 26.11 29.13 3.34
C LEU A 491 26.51 28.08 4.40
N VAL A 492 27.49 28.42 5.24
CA VAL A 492 27.93 27.66 6.41
C VAL A 492 27.72 28.54 7.65
N PRO A 493 26.51 28.53 8.25
CA PRO A 493 26.24 29.31 9.46
C PRO A 493 26.89 28.69 10.70
N ASP A 494 27.04 29.49 11.76
CA ASP A 494 27.41 29.00 13.11
C ASP A 494 26.13 28.73 13.89
N LEU A 495 25.88 27.47 14.24
CA LEU A 495 24.63 27.03 14.88
C LEU A 495 24.82 26.66 16.35
N ARG A 496 25.94 27.06 16.97
CA ARG A 496 26.18 26.77 18.40
C ARG A 496 25.14 27.46 19.28
N GLY A 497 24.32 26.65 19.96
CA GLY A 497 23.27 27.14 20.85
C GLY A 497 22.03 27.66 20.14
N VAL A 498 21.89 27.41 18.84
CA VAL A 498 20.74 27.78 18.00
C VAL A 498 19.94 26.51 17.67
N ASP A 499 18.61 26.58 17.66
CA ASP A 499 17.79 25.50 17.13
C ASP A 499 17.99 25.43 15.61
N PRO A 500 18.41 24.29 15.03
CA PRO A 500 18.55 24.16 13.59
C PRO A 500 17.30 24.56 12.78
N ASP A 501 16.10 24.40 13.36
CA ASP A 501 14.84 24.81 12.72
C ASP A 501 14.78 26.32 12.46
N ASP A 502 15.46 27.15 13.27
CA ASP A 502 15.53 28.61 13.09
C ASP A 502 16.41 29.02 11.90
N ALA A 503 17.37 28.18 11.51
CA ALA A 503 18.27 28.44 10.39
C ALA A 503 17.75 27.90 9.05
N PHE A 504 16.70 27.06 9.06
CA PHE A 504 16.15 26.49 7.84
C PHE A 504 15.46 27.54 6.96
N SER A 505 15.95 27.65 5.74
CA SER A 505 15.47 28.61 4.73
C SER A 505 15.82 28.11 3.33
N SER A 506 15.54 28.90 2.29
CA SER A 506 15.99 28.59 0.91
C SER A 506 17.49 28.84 0.70
N VAL A 507 18.20 29.43 1.68
CA VAL A 507 19.63 29.77 1.55
C VAL A 507 20.51 28.56 1.22
N PRO A 508 20.54 27.45 2.00
CA PRO A 508 21.40 26.30 1.69
C PRO A 508 21.08 25.64 0.34
N TYR A 509 19.82 25.72 -0.11
CA TYR A 509 19.37 25.22 -1.41
C TYR A 509 19.94 26.07 -2.55
N GLU A 510 19.61 27.37 -2.55
CA GLU A 510 19.84 28.23 -3.71
C GLU A 510 21.26 28.81 -3.73
N LYS A 511 21.82 29.17 -2.57
CA LYS A 511 23.21 29.64 -2.47
C LYS A 511 24.19 28.49 -2.71
N GLY A 512 23.86 27.28 -2.24
CA GLY A 512 24.60 26.05 -2.53
C GLY A 512 24.56 25.68 -4.01
N PHE A 513 23.37 25.71 -4.63
CA PHE A 513 23.22 25.55 -6.08
C PHE A 513 24.05 26.58 -6.85
N ALA A 514 23.98 27.86 -6.48
CA ALA A 514 24.67 28.94 -7.17
C ALA A 514 26.20 28.75 -7.14
N LEU A 515 26.75 28.27 -6.02
CA LEU A 515 28.17 27.93 -5.91
C LEU A 515 28.55 26.81 -6.90
N LEU A 516 27.80 25.71 -6.91
CA LEU A 516 28.08 24.57 -7.79
C LEU A 516 27.92 24.93 -9.27
N TYR A 517 26.95 25.78 -9.59
CA TYR A 517 26.73 26.26 -10.95
C TYR A 517 27.82 27.25 -11.40
N HIS A 518 28.28 28.12 -10.51
CA HIS A 518 29.45 28.97 -10.76
C HIS A 518 30.71 28.14 -11.02
N LEU A 519 30.96 27.10 -10.20
CA LEU A 519 32.10 26.19 -10.38
C LEU A 519 31.99 25.38 -11.69
N GLU A 520 30.79 24.91 -12.06
CA GLU A 520 30.55 24.28 -13.36
C GLU A 520 30.94 25.21 -14.51
N GLN A 521 30.55 26.49 -14.46
CA GLN A 521 30.91 27.47 -15.50
C GLN A 521 32.42 27.76 -15.52
N LEU A 522 33.02 27.93 -14.35
CA LEU A 522 34.43 28.28 -14.19
C LEU A 522 35.37 27.17 -14.69
N LEU A 523 35.03 25.91 -14.41
CA LEU A 523 35.89 24.74 -14.66
C LEU A 523 35.69 24.10 -16.04
N GLY A 524 34.96 24.75 -16.95
CA GLY A 524 34.82 24.29 -18.34
C GLY A 524 33.50 23.60 -18.69
N GLY A 525 32.47 23.78 -17.86
CA GLY A 525 31.09 23.41 -18.16
C GLY A 525 30.67 22.01 -17.67
N PRO A 526 29.45 21.58 -18.05
CA PRO A 526 28.84 20.34 -17.56
C PRO A 526 29.69 19.08 -17.84
N ASP A 527 30.34 19.03 -18.99
CA ASP A 527 31.09 17.84 -19.42
C ASP A 527 32.36 17.61 -18.57
N VAL A 528 32.89 18.67 -17.96
CA VAL A 528 34.04 18.61 -17.04
C VAL A 528 33.58 18.42 -15.59
N PHE A 529 32.49 19.08 -15.21
CA PHE A 529 32.01 19.08 -13.83
C PHE A 529 31.21 17.82 -13.45
N GLU A 530 30.52 17.18 -14.39
CA GLU A 530 29.78 15.92 -14.14
C GLU A 530 30.70 14.75 -13.72
N PRO A 531 31.88 14.54 -14.34
CA PRO A 531 32.90 13.62 -13.83
C PRO A 531 33.33 13.90 -12.38
N PHE A 532 33.48 15.17 -12.00
CA PHE A 532 33.79 15.54 -10.62
C PHE A 532 32.67 15.16 -9.65
N LEU A 533 31.41 15.48 -9.95
CA LEU A 533 30.26 15.12 -9.10
C LEU A 533 30.20 13.61 -8.83
N ARG A 534 30.50 12.82 -9.86
CA ARG A 534 30.59 11.36 -9.78
C ARG A 534 31.72 10.92 -8.85
N ALA A 535 32.91 11.47 -9.03
CA ALA A 535 34.06 11.15 -8.17
C ALA A 535 33.79 11.55 -6.72
N TYR A 536 33.14 12.69 -6.50
CA TYR A 536 32.69 13.17 -5.20
C TYR A 536 31.75 12.17 -4.51
N ILE A 537 30.70 11.72 -5.21
CA ILE A 537 29.77 10.73 -4.66
C ILE A 537 30.49 9.41 -4.35
N GLU A 538 31.37 8.96 -5.23
CA GLU A 538 32.07 7.68 -5.06
C GLU A 538 33.09 7.71 -3.93
N GLU A 539 33.81 8.81 -3.74
CA GLU A 539 34.77 8.98 -2.66
C GLU A 539 34.07 9.03 -1.29
N PHE A 540 32.95 9.75 -1.22
CA PHE A 540 32.28 10.01 0.06
C PHE A 540 31.06 9.15 0.34
N LYS A 541 30.78 8.15 -0.50
CA LYS A 541 29.67 7.22 -0.25
C LYS A 541 29.81 6.57 1.14
N TYR A 542 28.70 6.54 1.87
CA TYR A 542 28.58 6.03 3.23
C TYR A 542 29.39 6.81 4.28
N LYS A 543 29.80 8.04 3.96
CA LYS A 543 30.52 8.94 4.88
C LYS A 543 29.69 10.19 5.16
N SER A 544 29.97 10.82 6.29
CA SER A 544 29.47 12.15 6.62
C SER A 544 30.61 13.16 6.57
N ILE A 545 30.45 14.25 5.82
CA ILE A 545 31.54 15.18 5.47
C ILE A 545 31.22 16.63 5.79
N SER A 546 32.25 17.45 5.97
CA SER A 546 32.11 18.90 6.08
C SER A 546 32.41 19.65 4.80
N SER A 547 32.08 20.93 4.79
CA SER A 547 32.37 21.86 3.69
C SER A 547 33.87 21.93 3.39
N GLN A 548 34.73 21.73 4.40
CA GLN A 548 36.18 21.70 4.23
C GLN A 548 36.65 20.40 3.60
N ASP A 549 36.07 19.25 3.98
CA ASP A 549 36.38 17.96 3.35
C ASP A 549 35.98 17.98 1.86
N TRP A 550 34.79 18.53 1.57
CA TRP A 550 34.32 18.72 0.19
C TRP A 550 35.24 19.63 -0.62
N LYS A 551 35.65 20.77 -0.06
CA LYS A 551 36.55 21.73 -0.72
C LYS A 551 37.93 21.10 -0.96
N ALA A 552 38.48 20.38 0.03
CA ALA A 552 39.76 19.69 -0.13
C ALA A 552 39.73 18.71 -1.29
N PHE A 553 38.66 17.91 -1.39
CA PHE A 553 38.48 16.97 -2.50
C PHE A 553 38.29 17.66 -3.86
N LEU A 554 37.63 18.82 -3.91
CA LEU A 554 37.54 19.62 -5.14
C LEU A 554 38.92 20.03 -5.65
N PHE A 555 39.79 20.53 -4.75
CA PHE A 555 41.16 20.89 -5.10
C PHE A 555 42.01 19.67 -5.46
N GLU A 556 41.81 18.53 -4.79
CA GLU A 556 42.49 17.28 -5.11
C GLU A 556 42.11 16.76 -6.50
N TYR A 557 40.82 16.76 -6.84
CA TYR A 557 40.33 16.26 -8.13
C TYR A 557 40.79 17.15 -9.29
N PHE A 558 40.75 18.46 -9.10
CA PHE A 558 41.18 19.45 -10.09
C PHE A 558 42.63 19.89 -9.85
N SER A 559 43.58 18.95 -9.88
CA SER A 559 44.99 19.19 -9.53
C SER A 559 45.83 19.85 -10.63
N SER A 560 45.27 20.12 -11.81
CA SER A 560 46.02 20.74 -12.91
C SER A 560 46.37 22.20 -12.54
N GLN A 561 47.51 22.70 -13.01
CA GLN A 561 47.93 24.08 -12.68
C GLN A 561 46.91 25.13 -13.15
N GLU A 562 46.26 24.90 -14.29
CA GLU A 562 45.23 25.78 -14.83
C GLU A 562 43.96 25.76 -13.96
N ASP A 563 43.52 24.57 -13.52
CA ASP A 563 42.32 24.46 -12.69
C ASP A 563 42.55 24.98 -11.27
N GLN A 564 43.75 24.77 -10.71
CA GLN A 564 44.16 25.34 -9.42
C GLN A 564 44.12 26.87 -9.47
N GLN A 565 44.68 27.48 -10.52
CA GLN A 565 44.61 28.94 -10.71
C GLN A 565 43.16 29.43 -10.77
N LYS A 566 42.27 28.72 -11.47
CA LYS A 566 40.83 29.05 -11.50
C LYS A 566 40.21 28.94 -10.10
N LEU A 567 40.43 27.84 -9.38
CA LEU A 567 39.90 27.61 -8.03
C LEU A 567 40.43 28.61 -6.99
N GLU A 568 41.65 29.10 -7.15
CA GLU A 568 42.26 30.15 -6.32
C GLU A 568 41.60 31.52 -6.54
N THR A 569 40.98 31.77 -7.70
CA THR A 569 40.20 33.02 -7.92
C THR A 569 38.85 33.04 -7.19
N VAL A 570 38.37 31.88 -6.74
CA VAL A 570 37.09 31.79 -6.02
C VAL A 570 37.26 32.32 -4.60
N ASP A 571 36.47 33.35 -4.24
CA ASP A 571 36.43 33.86 -2.86
C ASP A 571 35.66 32.92 -1.93
N TRP A 572 36.33 31.85 -1.51
CA TRP A 572 35.77 30.82 -0.63
C TRP A 572 35.25 31.35 0.70
N ASN A 573 35.88 32.40 1.24
CA ASN A 573 35.46 32.97 2.52
C ASN A 573 34.11 33.69 2.37
N THR A 574 33.95 34.48 1.30
CA THR A 574 32.67 35.14 1.02
C THR A 574 31.59 34.12 0.63
N TRP A 575 31.92 33.08 -0.14
CA TRP A 575 30.96 32.03 -0.49
C TRP A 575 30.45 31.25 0.74
N PHE A 576 31.34 30.80 1.62
CA PHE A 576 30.96 30.00 2.79
C PHE A 576 30.40 30.85 3.93
N TYR A 577 31.06 31.97 4.26
CA TYR A 577 30.83 32.71 5.51
C TYR A 577 30.31 34.13 5.31
N GLY A 578 30.24 34.61 4.06
CA GLY A 578 29.73 35.93 3.71
C GLY A 578 28.21 36.04 3.87
N LEU A 579 27.76 37.20 4.37
CA LEU A 579 26.35 37.54 4.54
C LEU A 579 25.70 37.93 3.20
N GLY A 580 24.40 37.69 3.09
CA GLY A 580 23.57 38.12 1.98
C GLY A 580 23.75 37.29 0.70
N MET A 581 23.52 37.95 -0.44
CA MET A 581 23.59 37.34 -1.76
C MET A 581 25.00 36.85 -2.11
N PRO A 582 25.15 35.81 -2.96
CA PRO A 582 26.44 35.38 -3.48
C PRO A 582 27.21 36.50 -4.20
N PRO A 583 28.56 36.45 -4.22
CA PRO A 583 29.40 37.48 -4.85
C PRO A 583 29.31 37.51 -6.38
N PHE A 584 28.83 36.42 -7.00
CA PHE A 584 28.67 36.31 -8.44
C PHE A 584 27.29 35.74 -8.76
N GLN A 585 26.56 36.43 -9.64
CA GLN A 585 25.34 35.90 -10.24
C GLN A 585 25.74 35.05 -11.45
N PRO A 586 25.45 33.74 -11.44
CA PRO A 586 25.77 32.91 -12.58
C PRO A 586 25.02 33.32 -13.84
N ASP A 587 25.66 33.11 -14.99
CA ASP A 587 25.05 33.42 -16.27
C ASP A 587 23.94 32.40 -16.61
N TYR A 588 22.71 32.90 -16.69
CA TYR A 588 21.51 32.13 -17.03
C TYR A 588 21.07 32.35 -18.48
N ASP A 589 21.93 32.89 -19.35
CA ASP A 589 21.61 33.26 -20.73
C ASP A 589 20.86 32.14 -21.48
N GLY A 590 19.73 32.50 -22.09
CA GLY A 590 18.74 31.57 -22.66
C GLY A 590 17.48 31.38 -21.81
N ALA A 591 17.51 31.67 -20.50
CA ALA A 591 16.29 31.85 -19.70
C ALA A 591 15.54 33.12 -20.13
N LEU A 592 16.25 34.23 -20.34
CA LEU A 592 15.67 35.52 -20.74
C LEU A 592 14.76 35.42 -21.97
N LEU A 593 15.19 34.70 -23.02
CA LEU A 593 14.41 34.53 -24.25
C LEU A 593 13.10 33.73 -24.05
N LEU A 594 13.06 32.85 -23.06
CA LEU A 594 11.87 32.03 -22.76
C LEU A 594 10.99 32.62 -21.68
N GLU A 595 11.57 33.43 -20.79
CA GLU A 595 10.84 34.31 -19.87
C GLU A 595 10.21 35.50 -20.61
N GLU A 596 10.69 35.82 -21.82
CA GLU A 596 10.28 37.00 -22.59
C GLU A 596 8.76 37.11 -22.76
N PRO A 597 8.00 36.04 -23.09
CA PRO A 597 6.53 36.14 -23.15
C PRO A 597 5.91 36.57 -21.81
N SER A 598 6.40 36.02 -20.69
CA SER A 598 5.96 36.36 -19.32
C SER A 598 6.36 37.79 -18.95
N ARG A 599 7.56 38.22 -19.35
CA ARG A 599 8.11 39.56 -19.10
C ARG A 599 7.35 40.61 -19.91
N VAL A 600 7.12 40.37 -21.20
CA VAL A 600 6.30 41.24 -22.07
C VAL A 600 4.88 41.33 -21.54
N LEU A 601 4.26 40.22 -21.14
CA LEU A 601 2.91 40.24 -20.58
C LEU A 601 2.84 41.00 -19.25
N SER A 602 3.78 40.79 -18.33
CA SER A 602 3.83 41.54 -17.07
C SER A 602 4.02 43.05 -17.31
N GLN A 603 4.91 43.44 -18.22
CA GLN A 603 5.10 44.85 -18.59
C GLN A 603 3.88 45.46 -19.27
N ARG A 604 3.15 44.70 -20.11
CA ARG A 604 1.86 45.13 -20.66
C ARG A 604 0.86 45.42 -19.53
N TRP A 605 0.72 44.51 -18.55
CA TRP A 605 -0.15 44.73 -17.40
C TRP A 605 0.27 45.93 -16.54
N ILE A 606 1.57 46.15 -16.34
CA ILE A 606 2.09 47.29 -15.57
C ILE A 606 1.83 48.61 -16.30
N SER A 607 2.15 48.69 -17.58
CA SER A 607 2.10 49.94 -18.37
C SER A 607 0.70 50.33 -18.87
N GLN A 608 -0.22 49.37 -19.03
CA GLN A 608 -1.57 49.66 -19.53
C GLN A 608 -2.35 50.56 -18.55
N PRO A 609 -3.00 51.66 -19.00
CA PRO A 609 -3.82 52.50 -18.13
C PRO A 609 -5.08 51.79 -17.63
N GLU A 610 -5.52 52.10 -16.40
CA GLU A 610 -6.71 51.51 -15.78
C GLU A 610 -8.02 51.78 -16.55
N THR A 611 -8.04 52.81 -17.39
CA THR A 611 -9.19 53.18 -18.22
C THR A 611 -9.40 52.28 -19.44
N ASP A 612 -8.41 51.47 -19.82
CA ASP A 612 -8.46 50.62 -21.01
C ASP A 612 -7.85 49.24 -20.75
N LEU A 613 -8.59 48.39 -20.04
CA LEU A 613 -8.14 47.04 -19.70
C LEU A 613 -8.70 45.95 -20.62
N ASN A 614 -9.68 46.26 -21.48
CA ASN A 614 -10.30 45.32 -22.41
C ASN A 614 -9.37 44.81 -23.53
N VAL A 615 -8.11 45.26 -23.53
CA VAL A 615 -7.04 44.79 -24.43
C VAL A 615 -6.49 43.41 -24.05
N PHE A 616 -6.81 42.91 -22.86
CA PHE A 616 -6.38 41.59 -22.39
C PHE A 616 -7.43 40.53 -22.72
N SER A 617 -6.98 39.32 -23.07
CA SER A 617 -7.87 38.20 -23.41
C SER A 617 -7.34 36.88 -22.83
N PRO A 618 -8.21 35.88 -22.61
CA PRO A 618 -7.77 34.58 -22.07
C PRO A 618 -6.60 33.94 -22.84
N ASP A 619 -6.47 34.24 -24.14
CA ASP A 619 -5.42 33.70 -25.01
C ASP A 619 -4.01 34.17 -24.64
N ASP A 620 -3.88 35.28 -23.89
CA ASP A 620 -2.60 35.78 -23.38
C ASP A 620 -1.88 34.72 -22.51
N ILE A 621 -2.64 33.91 -21.77
CA ILE A 621 -2.08 32.89 -20.86
C ILE A 621 -2.41 31.45 -21.27
N ASN A 622 -3.49 31.19 -22.02
CA ASN A 622 -3.91 29.83 -22.39
C ASN A 622 -2.86 29.10 -23.24
N ASN A 623 -2.04 29.84 -23.98
CA ASN A 623 -0.96 29.30 -24.81
C ASN A 623 0.38 29.17 -24.06
N LEU A 624 0.45 29.65 -22.81
CA LEU A 624 1.67 29.61 -22.01
C LEU A 624 1.72 28.32 -21.17
N PRO A 625 2.86 27.60 -21.14
CA PRO A 625 3.08 26.56 -20.16
C PRO A 625 2.89 27.09 -18.72
N SER A 626 2.42 26.25 -17.80
CA SER A 626 2.16 26.64 -16.41
C SER A 626 3.38 27.27 -15.71
N LEU A 627 4.60 26.91 -16.12
CA LEU A 627 5.82 27.55 -15.66
C LEU A 627 5.94 29.02 -16.07
N LEU A 628 5.59 29.37 -17.31
CA LEU A 628 5.59 30.76 -17.78
C LEU A 628 4.48 31.56 -17.11
N VAL A 629 3.31 30.94 -16.88
CA VAL A 629 2.23 31.58 -16.09
C VAL A 629 2.68 31.87 -14.66
N ARG A 630 3.43 30.96 -14.02
CA ARG A 630 4.03 31.20 -12.69
C ARG A 630 4.99 32.39 -12.71
N GLN A 631 5.86 32.48 -13.71
CA GLN A 631 6.82 33.58 -13.84
C GLN A 631 6.15 34.92 -14.09
N PHE A 632 5.12 34.93 -14.96
CA PHE A 632 4.31 36.11 -15.20
C PHE A 632 3.77 36.68 -13.88
N LEU A 633 3.18 35.84 -13.03
CA LEU A 633 2.69 36.25 -11.71
C LEU A 633 3.83 36.64 -10.77
N GLN A 634 4.99 35.98 -10.84
CA GLN A 634 6.16 36.33 -10.04
C GLN A 634 6.68 37.73 -10.40
N PHE A 635 6.82 38.07 -11.68
CA PHE A 635 7.27 39.39 -12.13
C PHE A 635 6.35 40.52 -11.66
N LEU A 636 5.04 40.26 -11.60
CA LEU A 636 4.08 41.22 -11.02
C LEU A 636 4.22 41.33 -9.49
N LEU A 637 4.51 40.22 -8.81
CA LEU A 637 4.64 40.16 -7.35
C LEU A 637 5.93 40.82 -6.84
N ASP A 638 7.00 40.75 -7.63
CA ASP A 638 8.32 41.36 -7.36
C ASP A 638 8.32 42.88 -7.59
N GLY A 639 7.38 43.37 -8.41
CA GLY A 639 7.18 44.79 -8.67
C GLY A 639 6.44 45.55 -7.57
N ALA A 640 6.08 46.80 -7.86
CA ALA A 640 5.21 47.58 -6.99
C ALA A 640 3.80 46.94 -6.91
N PRO A 641 3.08 47.07 -5.78
CA PRO A 641 1.73 46.54 -5.65
C PRO A 641 0.82 47.00 -6.81
N MET A 642 0.18 46.03 -7.47
CA MET A 642 -0.70 46.32 -8.61
C MET A 642 -1.97 47.05 -8.15
N PRO A 643 -2.48 48.02 -8.94
CA PRO A 643 -3.77 48.65 -8.66
C PRO A 643 -4.90 47.62 -8.58
N LEU A 644 -5.82 47.80 -7.62
CA LEU A 644 -6.94 46.89 -7.38
C LEU A 644 -7.78 46.64 -8.64
N ALA A 645 -8.06 47.69 -9.42
CA ALA A 645 -8.83 47.59 -10.67
C ALA A 645 -8.20 46.62 -11.67
N LYS A 646 -6.86 46.61 -11.77
CA LYS A 646 -6.13 45.69 -12.65
C LYS A 646 -6.19 44.25 -12.17
N VAL A 647 -6.04 44.01 -10.87
CA VAL A 647 -6.12 42.65 -10.30
C VAL A 647 -7.53 42.07 -10.44
N VAL A 648 -8.57 42.87 -10.17
CA VAL A 648 -9.97 42.45 -10.38
C VAL A 648 -10.22 42.12 -11.86
N HIS A 649 -9.72 42.94 -12.78
CA HIS A 649 -9.85 42.67 -14.20
C HIS A 649 -9.06 41.42 -14.63
N MET A 650 -7.88 41.19 -14.04
CA MET A 650 -7.08 39.99 -14.29
C MET A 650 -7.84 38.72 -13.90
N GLU A 651 -8.61 38.73 -12.80
CA GLU A 651 -9.51 37.61 -12.48
C GLU A 651 -10.60 37.44 -13.55
N GLN A 652 -11.22 38.53 -14.01
CA GLN A 652 -12.28 38.48 -15.02
C GLN A 652 -11.80 37.85 -16.33
N VAL A 653 -10.55 38.16 -16.73
CA VAL A 653 -9.98 37.68 -17.99
C VAL A 653 -9.37 36.28 -17.85
N TYR A 654 -8.66 35.99 -16.75
CA TYR A 654 -7.84 34.78 -16.61
C TYR A 654 -8.40 33.72 -15.66
N SER A 655 -9.39 34.06 -14.83
CA SER A 655 -10.03 33.12 -13.89
C SER A 655 -9.04 32.38 -12.97
N PHE A 656 -8.05 33.09 -12.44
CA PHE A 656 -6.99 32.50 -11.61
C PHE A 656 -7.50 31.89 -10.31
N ASN A 657 -8.63 32.35 -9.76
CA ASN A 657 -9.25 31.74 -8.58
C ASN A 657 -9.63 30.25 -8.81
N GLY A 658 -9.88 29.86 -10.05
CA GLY A 658 -10.22 28.47 -10.43
C GLY A 658 -9.02 27.55 -10.65
N VAL A 659 -7.79 28.07 -10.62
CA VAL A 659 -6.59 27.29 -10.96
C VAL A 659 -6.23 26.30 -9.84
N ARG A 660 -6.04 25.03 -10.21
CA ARG A 660 -5.69 23.95 -9.28
C ARG A 660 -4.20 23.86 -8.94
N ASN A 661 -3.34 24.41 -9.80
CA ASN A 661 -1.89 24.41 -9.55
C ASN A 661 -1.58 25.28 -8.33
N SER A 662 -1.03 24.67 -7.28
CA SER A 662 -0.75 25.32 -6.00
C SER A 662 0.29 26.44 -6.10
N GLU A 663 1.27 26.34 -7.01
CA GLU A 663 2.31 27.36 -7.22
C GLU A 663 1.77 28.61 -7.95
N VAL A 664 0.83 28.41 -8.89
CA VAL A 664 0.12 29.51 -9.55
C VAL A 664 -0.84 30.18 -8.57
N ARG A 665 -1.67 29.38 -7.88
CA ARG A 665 -2.65 29.89 -6.91
C ARG A 665 -1.98 30.63 -5.75
N PHE A 666 -0.84 30.13 -5.26
CA PHE A 666 -0.04 30.82 -4.24
C PHE A 666 0.39 32.23 -4.67
N ARG A 667 1.02 32.37 -5.85
CA ARG A 667 1.47 33.69 -6.36
C ARG A 667 0.31 34.62 -6.64
N TRP A 668 -0.76 34.09 -7.23
CA TRP A 668 -1.99 34.84 -7.46
C TRP A 668 -2.58 35.40 -6.17
N LEU A 669 -2.75 34.56 -5.14
CA LEU A 669 -3.30 35.00 -3.86
C LEU A 669 -2.41 36.06 -3.18
N ARG A 670 -1.08 35.89 -3.20
CA ARG A 670 -0.16 36.92 -2.69
C ARG A 670 -0.29 38.24 -3.46
N LEU A 671 -0.44 38.19 -4.78
CA LEU A 671 -0.67 39.38 -5.61
C LEU A 671 -1.99 40.08 -5.22
N CYS A 672 -3.06 39.32 -5.02
CA CYS A 672 -4.36 39.85 -4.55
C CYS A 672 -4.26 40.50 -3.17
N ILE A 673 -3.52 39.89 -2.23
CA ILE A 673 -3.32 40.44 -0.88
C ILE A 673 -2.52 41.75 -0.95
N LYS A 674 -1.43 41.79 -1.73
CA LYS A 674 -0.64 43.02 -1.94
C LYS A 674 -1.47 44.14 -2.59
N ALA A 675 -2.40 43.79 -3.48
CA ALA A 675 -3.34 44.73 -4.11
C ALA A 675 -4.55 45.12 -3.23
N ARG A 676 -4.62 44.62 -1.98
CA ARG A 676 -5.68 44.91 -1.01
C ARG A 676 -7.09 44.50 -1.47
N TRP A 677 -7.22 43.39 -2.21
CA TRP A 677 -8.51 42.90 -2.68
C TRP A 677 -9.25 42.10 -1.58
N VAL A 678 -10.29 42.69 -0.98
CA VAL A 678 -11.01 42.11 0.18
C VAL A 678 -11.59 40.71 -0.11
N ASP A 679 -12.11 40.48 -1.31
CA ASP A 679 -12.74 39.20 -1.66
C ASP A 679 -11.73 38.03 -1.74
N CYS A 680 -10.42 38.33 -1.79
CA CYS A 680 -9.39 37.29 -1.80
C CYS A 680 -9.07 36.72 -0.41
N ILE A 681 -9.44 37.42 0.68
CA ILE A 681 -9.16 37.00 2.07
C ILE A 681 -9.68 35.57 2.34
N PRO A 682 -10.97 35.23 2.11
CA PRO A 682 -11.46 33.87 2.34
C PRO A 682 -10.78 32.83 1.43
N LEU A 683 -10.39 33.20 0.20
CA LEU A 683 -9.69 32.31 -0.73
C LEU A 683 -8.28 31.99 -0.24
N ALA A 684 -7.56 33.00 0.26
CA ALA A 684 -6.23 32.88 0.83
C ALA A 684 -6.24 32.05 2.12
N LEU A 685 -7.18 32.34 3.04
CA LEU A 685 -7.35 31.57 4.26
C LEU A 685 -7.71 30.11 3.96
N ASN A 686 -8.65 29.85 3.04
CA ASN A 686 -8.98 28.47 2.65
C ASN A 686 -7.76 27.73 2.05
N PHE A 687 -6.97 28.42 1.23
CA PHE A 687 -5.75 27.84 0.64
C PHE A 687 -4.69 27.46 1.69
N VAL A 688 -4.52 28.25 2.75
CA VAL A 688 -3.57 27.90 3.83
C VAL A 688 -4.11 26.90 4.84
N THR A 689 -5.43 26.66 4.86
CA THR A 689 -6.05 25.63 5.71
C THR A 689 -6.17 24.26 5.02
N GLU A 690 -6.27 24.22 3.69
CA GLU A 690 -6.41 22.95 2.95
C GLU A 690 -5.08 22.21 2.73
N GLN A 691 -3.94 22.86 3.04
CA GLN A 691 -2.60 22.28 2.94
C GLN A 691 -1.67 22.82 4.03
N GLY A 692 -0.63 22.06 4.37
CA GLY A 692 0.30 22.38 5.47
C GLY A 692 1.73 22.74 5.05
N ARG A 693 1.99 22.99 3.76
CA ARG A 693 3.36 23.25 3.27
C ARG A 693 3.80 24.65 3.69
N MET A 694 4.82 24.73 4.54
CA MET A 694 5.32 26.01 5.09
C MET A 694 5.64 27.05 4.02
N LYS A 695 6.14 26.62 2.84
CA LYS A 695 6.35 27.46 1.65
C LYS A 695 5.13 28.31 1.26
N PHE A 696 3.92 27.76 1.42
CA PHE A 696 2.68 28.44 1.07
C PHE A 696 2.04 29.10 2.30
N VAL A 697 2.02 28.36 3.41
CA VAL A 697 1.32 28.76 4.64
C VAL A 697 1.95 30.03 5.24
N ARG A 698 3.27 30.04 5.48
CA ARG A 698 3.93 31.16 6.19
C ARG A 698 3.82 32.49 5.43
N PRO A 699 4.18 32.57 4.13
CA PRO A 699 4.13 33.86 3.43
C PRO A 699 2.72 34.43 3.31
N VAL A 700 1.71 33.58 3.12
CA VAL A 700 0.32 34.05 3.03
C VAL A 700 -0.18 34.57 4.38
N TYR A 701 0.10 33.89 5.50
CA TYR A 701 -0.22 34.41 6.83
C TYR A 701 0.52 35.72 7.12
N LYS A 702 1.80 35.82 6.74
CA LYS A 702 2.60 37.05 6.89
C LYS A 702 2.03 38.21 6.09
N ASP A 703 1.67 37.98 4.82
CA ASP A 703 1.07 39.01 3.95
C ASP A 703 -0.29 39.47 4.49
N LEU A 704 -1.14 38.55 4.99
CA LEU A 704 -2.43 38.87 5.61
C LEU A 704 -2.25 39.62 6.94
N ASN A 705 -1.22 39.30 7.72
CA ASN A 705 -0.93 39.98 8.99
C ASN A 705 -0.39 41.41 8.78
N ALA A 706 0.38 41.62 7.71
CA ALA A 706 0.83 42.94 7.27
C ALA A 706 -0.31 43.83 6.74
N TRP A 707 -1.50 43.26 6.55
CA TRP A 707 -2.71 43.97 6.14
C TRP A 707 -3.65 44.22 7.32
N GLU A 708 -3.84 45.48 7.71
CA GLU A 708 -4.64 45.84 8.88
C GLU A 708 -6.08 45.27 8.85
N GLU A 709 -6.76 45.35 7.71
CA GLU A 709 -8.14 44.89 7.55
C GLU A 709 -8.28 43.35 7.53
N ALA A 710 -7.22 42.62 7.15
CA ALA A 710 -7.22 41.15 7.12
C ALA A 710 -6.59 40.52 8.38
N ARG A 711 -5.81 41.28 9.16
CA ARG A 711 -5.07 40.81 10.34
C ARG A 711 -5.94 40.06 11.33
N ALA A 712 -7.09 40.64 11.71
CA ALA A 712 -7.99 40.00 12.66
C ALA A 712 -8.52 38.65 12.16
N GLN A 713 -8.81 38.54 10.86
CA GLN A 713 -9.29 37.30 10.24
C GLN A 713 -8.18 36.25 10.16
N ALA A 714 -6.94 36.66 9.88
CA ALA A 714 -5.77 35.77 9.86
C ALA A 714 -5.49 35.19 11.24
N ILE A 715 -5.47 36.01 12.29
CA ILE A 715 -5.26 35.57 13.68
C ILE A 715 -6.39 34.64 14.13
N ALA A 716 -7.66 34.99 13.84
CA ALA A 716 -8.80 34.16 14.19
C ALA A 716 -8.77 32.79 13.47
N ASN A 717 -8.41 32.78 12.18
CA ASN A 717 -8.26 31.55 11.41
C ASN A 717 -7.12 30.68 11.97
N PHE A 718 -5.94 31.27 12.21
CA PHE A 718 -4.81 30.57 12.80
C PHE A 718 -5.17 29.93 14.14
N ASN A 719 -5.76 30.68 15.07
CA ASN A 719 -6.18 30.14 16.37
C ASN A 719 -7.18 28.98 16.24
N LYS A 720 -8.06 29.03 15.24
CA LYS A 720 -9.01 27.93 14.96
C LYS A 720 -8.28 26.68 14.48
N VAL A 721 -7.32 26.79 13.56
CA VAL A 721 -6.69 25.63 12.91
C VAL A 721 -5.33 25.22 13.52
N ARG A 722 -4.79 25.98 14.48
CA ARG A 722 -3.46 25.78 15.08
C ARG A 722 -3.23 24.34 15.55
N HIS A 723 -4.27 23.72 16.12
CA HIS A 723 -4.22 22.35 16.63
C HIS A 723 -4.20 21.26 15.53
N GLU A 724 -4.57 21.62 14.30
CA GLU A 724 -4.55 20.73 13.13
C GLU A 724 -3.24 20.87 12.32
N MET A 725 -2.46 21.94 12.57
CA MET A 725 -1.18 22.19 11.91
C MET A 725 -0.07 21.32 12.48
N HIS A 726 0.95 21.05 11.67
CA HIS A 726 2.21 20.48 12.16
C HIS A 726 2.81 21.40 13.23
N SER A 727 3.37 20.82 14.31
CA SER A 727 3.85 21.58 15.47
C SER A 727 4.84 22.69 15.09
N THR A 728 5.82 22.40 14.23
CA THR A 728 6.78 23.38 13.72
C THR A 728 6.11 24.48 12.90
N THR A 729 5.17 24.14 12.02
CA THR A 729 4.41 25.12 11.24
C THR A 729 3.58 26.03 12.15
N ALA A 730 2.92 25.46 13.16
CA ALA A 730 2.14 26.21 14.13
C ALA A 730 3.02 27.19 14.93
N MET A 731 4.19 26.74 15.36
CA MET A 731 5.16 27.57 16.09
C MET A 731 5.65 28.74 15.21
N LEU A 732 6.14 28.47 14.00
CA LEU A 732 6.66 29.50 13.11
C LEU A 732 5.58 30.49 12.63
N VAL A 733 4.36 30.03 12.37
CA VAL A 733 3.25 30.94 12.03
C VAL A 733 2.83 31.79 13.23
N ALA A 734 2.88 31.26 14.47
CA ALA A 734 2.64 32.07 15.66
C ALA A 734 3.68 33.20 15.78
N LYS A 735 4.96 32.91 15.54
CA LYS A 735 6.05 33.90 15.45
C LYS A 735 5.76 34.95 14.39
N ASP A 736 5.44 34.53 13.17
CA ASP A 736 5.13 35.43 12.03
C ASP A 736 3.89 36.33 12.30
N LEU A 737 2.96 35.86 13.14
CA LEU A 737 1.77 36.60 13.55
C LEU A 737 1.99 37.49 14.79
N GLY A 738 3.15 37.41 15.45
CA GLY A 738 3.44 38.13 16.70
C GLY A 738 2.59 37.65 17.87
N LEU A 739 2.24 36.37 17.91
CA LEU A 739 1.41 35.73 18.93
C LEU A 739 2.22 34.96 19.98
N GLU A 740 3.53 35.18 20.05
CA GLU A 740 4.39 34.55 21.06
C GLU A 740 4.23 35.22 22.43
N GLU A 741 4.14 34.39 23.47
CA GLU A 741 4.51 34.70 24.85
C GLU A 741 5.98 34.36 25.07
#